data_AF-A0A6P8X0V9-F1
#
_entry.id   AF-A0A6P8X0V9-F1
#
_cell.length_a   1.000
_cell.length_b   1.000
_cell.length_c   1.000
_cell.angle_alpha   90.00
_cell.angle_beta   90.00
_cell.angle_gamma   90.00
#
_symmetry.space_group_name_H-M   'P 1'
#
loop_
_entity.id
_entity.type
_entity.pdbx_description
1 polymer ?
#
loop_
_entity_poly.entity_id
_entity_poly.type
_entity_poly.pdbx_seq_one_letter_code
_entity_poly.pdbx_strand_id
1 'polypeptide(L)'
;MVIGLTPGSVLCWMNKLTNGTSTSHKILERCLLSIMSEDEAIETLDVAIKEGVLVSTPNAKSTPASVKRSLLSFTQKLSKQRAKKDPYCFECHLPTSGLVQKCIMCVRSFHVECQRKNPLRPNYSVPSDRYQQYRFPLNESDMEESSDQEASRSVSDTLEAQRLQEHASYELDCNSNINIISQNPLKHESDSSDDVCFVSEQLPRKTKNYSTYVKSEETPHNEGNNELLLCTPCRLLKLSEFLNPPHMSNEELNYLLNYLWQMHHTWVENDVRKYMVNNWSDRDATLVKNVLFVNDLLSISDISRNIETKKFKHLFEILVDLLDLQHNIGIFFGTKCEEYNSTKWLLRDITHDLREISRCSDCFRHSIESNRSDFWFAKPCTQRHELVYAKQSGYPHWPAKVIRVMNKKNNTYDVRFFGGSHSRALVPARDILPIDTDTSKLKIKSSRQYNNAMRELICHKMLLHHPIYSFSFHADPREAENIINSALPHYMEPCSRSAKRARLATPKFNTRRSTAETTPSLPQRVLPRRRCRKAQGPENLQDSTFQIASSVIPSLAPEVQVSLASKVQVSLAPEVQVSLAPEVQISLAPEVQVSLEDYNELMREVLHLNAQLSQKKAEVDIKREELNAVKRKRWCQLCLEEAQFDCCFMASYCSVMCQRRDKRRHQTNCNLQEKT
;
A
#
# COMPACT_ATOMS: atom_id res chain seq x y z
N MET A 1 -32.67 13.67 -3.38
CA MET A 1 -32.62 13.19 -1.98
C MET A 1 -31.66 12.03 -1.97
N VAL A 2 -30.55 12.12 -1.22
CA VAL A 2 -29.59 11.01 -1.10
C VAL A 2 -29.83 10.37 0.27
N ILE A 3 -30.06 9.06 0.31
CA ILE A 3 -30.51 8.33 1.50
C ILE A 3 -29.55 7.18 1.78
N GLY A 4 -29.19 6.99 3.04
CA GLY A 4 -28.37 5.88 3.50
C GLY A 4 -29.20 4.60 3.57
N LEU A 5 -29.27 3.86 2.47
CA LEU A 5 -29.90 2.54 2.42
C LEU A 5 -28.83 1.47 2.56
N THR A 6 -29.19 0.26 2.98
CA THR A 6 -28.23 -0.84 3.06
C THR A 6 -27.54 -1.05 1.69
N PRO A 7 -26.19 -1.11 1.61
CA PRO A 7 -25.48 -1.24 0.35
C PRO A 7 -25.93 -2.44 -0.48
N GLY A 8 -26.01 -2.27 -1.81
CA GLY A 8 -26.52 -3.30 -2.72
C GLY A 8 -28.05 -3.39 -2.83
N SER A 9 -28.83 -2.82 -1.90
CA SER A 9 -30.30 -2.93 -1.91
C SER A 9 -30.94 -2.30 -3.15
N VAL A 10 -30.52 -1.07 -3.50
CA VAL A 10 -31.04 -0.33 -4.66
C VAL A 10 -30.73 -1.05 -5.97
N LEU A 11 -29.58 -1.72 -6.07
CA LEU A 11 -29.22 -2.55 -7.22
C LEU A 11 -30.20 -3.74 -7.37
N CYS A 12 -30.45 -4.48 -6.29
CA CYS A 12 -31.40 -5.59 -6.29
C CYS A 12 -32.81 -5.16 -6.71
N TRP A 13 -33.30 -4.04 -6.17
CA TRP A 13 -34.62 -3.52 -6.51
C TRP A 13 -34.69 -2.97 -7.92
N MET A 14 -33.71 -2.17 -8.36
CA MET A 14 -33.73 -1.59 -9.71
C MET A 14 -33.75 -2.68 -10.78
N ASN A 15 -33.02 -3.79 -10.57
CA ASN A 15 -33.08 -4.96 -11.47
C ASN A 15 -34.46 -5.63 -11.58
N LYS A 16 -35.38 -5.38 -10.64
CA LYS A 16 -36.77 -5.84 -10.69
C LYS A 16 -37.77 -4.77 -11.11
N LEU A 17 -37.35 -3.50 -11.08
CA LEU A 17 -38.20 -2.32 -11.28
C LEU A 17 -37.77 -1.48 -12.49
N THR A 18 -36.95 -2.05 -13.39
CA THR A 18 -36.45 -1.37 -14.60
C THR A 18 -37.59 -0.82 -15.44
N ASN A 19 -37.34 0.29 -16.13
CA ASN A 19 -38.29 0.96 -17.00
C ASN A 19 -39.63 1.33 -16.32
N GLY A 20 -39.59 1.59 -15.00
CA GLY A 20 -40.76 2.01 -14.22
C GLY A 20 -41.78 0.89 -13.95
N THR A 21 -41.37 -0.37 -14.06
CA THR A 21 -42.20 -1.52 -13.67
C THR A 21 -42.51 -1.50 -12.18
N SER A 22 -43.56 -2.23 -11.77
CA SER A 22 -43.99 -2.32 -10.38
C SER A 22 -44.18 -3.78 -9.96
N THR A 23 -43.81 -4.11 -8.73
CA THR A 23 -43.88 -5.49 -8.21
C THR A 23 -44.39 -5.51 -6.77
N SER A 24 -44.70 -6.69 -6.24
CA SER A 24 -45.21 -6.80 -4.86
C SER A 24 -44.11 -6.66 -3.81
N HIS A 25 -44.49 -6.16 -2.63
CA HIS A 25 -43.63 -6.04 -1.44
C HIS A 25 -42.77 -7.29 -1.18
N LYS A 26 -43.40 -8.47 -1.13
CA LYS A 26 -42.73 -9.74 -0.84
C LYS A 26 -41.65 -10.12 -1.86
N ILE A 27 -41.75 -9.66 -3.11
CA ILE A 27 -40.75 -9.93 -4.14
C ILE A 27 -39.50 -9.06 -3.89
N LEU A 28 -39.71 -7.79 -3.56
CA LEU A 28 -38.62 -6.84 -3.27
C LEU A 28 -37.89 -7.18 -1.96
N GLU A 29 -38.61 -7.68 -0.97
CA GLU A 29 -38.04 -8.21 0.28
C GLU A 29 -37.18 -9.46 -0.01
N ARG A 30 -37.75 -10.45 -0.72
CA ARG A 30 -37.04 -11.70 -1.05
C ARG A 30 -35.78 -11.48 -1.88
N CYS A 31 -35.72 -10.45 -2.73
CA CYS A 31 -34.52 -10.20 -3.53
C CYS A 31 -33.33 -9.64 -2.73
N LEU A 32 -33.54 -9.23 -1.47
CA LEU A 32 -32.47 -8.78 -0.58
C LEU A 32 -31.85 -9.92 0.24
N LEU A 33 -32.54 -11.05 0.38
CA LEU A 33 -32.09 -12.18 1.22
C LEU A 33 -30.77 -12.81 0.75
N SER A 34 -30.31 -12.51 -0.47
CA SER A 34 -28.99 -12.92 -0.94
C SER A 34 -27.84 -12.11 -0.34
N ILE A 35 -28.11 -10.92 0.21
CA ILE A 35 -27.09 -9.98 0.69
C ILE A 35 -27.23 -9.61 2.17
N MET A 36 -28.43 -9.77 2.76
CA MET A 36 -28.74 -9.42 4.15
C MET A 36 -29.72 -10.41 4.81
N SER A 37 -29.92 -10.29 6.12
CA SER A 37 -30.89 -11.09 6.88
C SER A 37 -32.34 -10.70 6.58
N GLU A 38 -33.30 -11.53 7.00
CA GLU A 38 -34.74 -11.26 6.80
C GLU A 38 -35.19 -9.99 7.53
N ASP A 39 -34.77 -9.81 8.79
CA ASP A 39 -35.08 -8.62 9.58
C ASP A 39 -34.50 -7.34 8.96
N GLU A 40 -33.23 -7.38 8.53
CA GLU A 40 -32.58 -6.26 7.83
C GLU A 40 -33.26 -5.93 6.50
N ALA A 41 -33.74 -6.94 5.77
CA ALA A 41 -34.43 -6.75 4.50
C ALA A 41 -35.77 -6.03 4.69
N ILE A 42 -36.52 -6.41 5.72
CA ILE A 42 -37.79 -5.75 6.10
C ILE A 42 -37.52 -4.30 6.48
N GLU A 43 -36.58 -4.05 7.38
CA GLU A 43 -36.23 -2.69 7.82
C GLU A 43 -35.76 -1.82 6.65
N THR A 44 -34.88 -2.35 5.79
CA THR A 44 -34.35 -1.62 4.62
C THR A 44 -35.47 -1.23 3.66
N LEU A 45 -36.44 -2.12 3.44
CA LEU A 45 -37.60 -1.87 2.58
C LEU A 45 -38.54 -0.82 3.18
N ASP A 46 -38.81 -0.89 4.48
CA ASP A 46 -39.64 0.09 5.20
C ASP A 46 -39.00 1.48 5.16
N VAL A 47 -37.69 1.58 5.37
CA VAL A 47 -36.94 2.84 5.22
C VAL A 47 -37.06 3.38 3.79
N ALA A 48 -36.90 2.54 2.77
CA ALA A 48 -37.01 2.98 1.37
C ALA A 48 -38.42 3.49 1.00
N ILE A 49 -39.48 2.92 1.58
CA ILE A 49 -40.85 3.39 1.40
C ILE A 49 -41.06 4.72 2.13
N LYS A 50 -40.62 4.79 3.40
CA LYS A 50 -40.72 5.99 4.24
C LYS A 50 -40.01 7.20 3.63
N GLU A 51 -38.82 6.98 3.08
CA GLU A 51 -38.01 8.01 2.44
C GLU A 51 -38.41 8.27 0.97
N GLY A 52 -39.45 7.58 0.47
CA GLY A 52 -40.03 7.81 -0.85
C GLY A 52 -39.15 7.37 -2.03
N VAL A 53 -38.20 6.46 -1.81
CA VAL A 53 -37.43 5.79 -2.88
C VAL A 53 -38.32 4.80 -3.61
N LEU A 54 -39.13 4.05 -2.85
CA LEU A 54 -40.15 3.15 -3.36
C LEU A 54 -41.53 3.73 -3.06
N VAL A 55 -42.39 3.76 -4.08
CA VAL A 55 -43.72 4.35 -3.97
C VAL A 55 -44.80 3.36 -4.39
N SER A 56 -45.91 3.34 -3.67
CA SER A 56 -47.07 2.53 -4.05
C SER A 56 -47.71 3.09 -5.32
N THR A 57 -47.91 2.24 -6.32
CA THR A 57 -48.69 2.59 -7.51
C THR A 57 -50.18 2.37 -7.23
N PRO A 58 -51.05 3.37 -7.42
CA PRO A 58 -52.48 3.17 -7.25
C PRO A 58 -52.99 2.22 -8.34
N ASN A 59 -53.55 1.08 -7.93
CA ASN A 59 -54.34 0.25 -8.83
C ASN A 59 -55.62 1.01 -9.18
N ALA A 60 -55.94 1.14 -10.47
CA ALA A 60 -57.14 1.82 -10.96
C ALA A 60 -58.48 1.18 -10.50
N LYS A 61 -58.43 0.12 -9.69
CA LYS A 61 -59.58 -0.60 -9.13
C LYS A 61 -59.24 -1.19 -7.75
N SER A 62 -59.34 -0.43 -6.65
CA SER A 62 -59.33 -1.06 -5.32
C SER A 62 -59.93 -0.24 -4.19
N THR A 63 -60.71 -0.92 -3.35
CA THR A 63 -61.35 -0.50 -2.10
C THR A 63 -60.37 -0.40 -0.91
N PRO A 64 -60.76 0.22 0.24
CA PRO A 64 -59.86 0.54 1.36
C PRO A 64 -59.16 -0.67 2.02
N ALA A 65 -59.70 -1.88 1.88
CA ALA A 65 -59.11 -3.11 2.42
C ALA A 65 -57.91 -3.65 1.58
N SER A 66 -57.63 -3.06 0.42
CA SER A 66 -56.60 -3.52 -0.54
C SER A 66 -55.20 -2.95 -0.30
N VAL A 67 -55.00 -2.11 0.72
CA VAL A 67 -53.70 -1.46 1.02
C VAL A 67 -52.58 -2.49 1.26
N LYS A 68 -52.92 -3.71 1.70
CA LYS A 68 -51.95 -4.82 1.86
C LYS A 68 -51.49 -5.51 0.57
N ARG A 69 -51.97 -5.10 -0.61
CA ARG A 69 -51.59 -5.64 -1.95
C ARG A 69 -51.10 -4.55 -2.91
N SER A 70 -50.60 -3.42 -2.40
CA SER A 70 -50.04 -2.36 -3.24
C SER A 70 -48.79 -2.85 -3.99
N LEU A 71 -48.75 -2.62 -5.30
CA LEU A 71 -47.54 -2.76 -6.08
C LEU A 71 -46.63 -1.57 -5.78
N LEU A 72 -45.33 -1.83 -5.67
CA LEU A 72 -44.29 -0.83 -5.44
C LEU A 72 -43.52 -0.62 -6.73
N SER A 73 -43.23 0.64 -7.05
CA SER A 73 -42.35 1.04 -8.14
C SER A 73 -41.25 1.97 -7.63
N PHE A 74 -40.19 2.08 -8.43
CA PHE A 74 -39.14 3.04 -8.15
C PHE A 74 -39.67 4.47 -8.37
N THR A 75 -39.32 5.39 -7.47
CA THR A 75 -39.77 6.78 -7.57
C THR A 75 -39.34 7.41 -8.88
N GLN A 76 -40.29 8.07 -9.55
CA GLN A 76 -40.05 8.78 -10.81
C GLN A 76 -39.81 10.28 -10.60
N LYS A 77 -40.05 10.78 -9.38
CA LYS A 77 -39.93 12.19 -9.01
C LYS A 77 -39.08 12.30 -7.75
N LEU A 78 -37.77 12.40 -7.92
CA LEU A 78 -36.87 12.68 -6.80
C LEU A 78 -36.94 14.16 -6.44
N SER A 79 -37.17 14.46 -5.16
CA SER A 79 -36.98 15.81 -4.61
C SER A 79 -35.53 16.25 -4.86
N LYS A 80 -35.37 17.43 -5.46
CA LYS A 80 -34.07 18.02 -5.85
C LYS A 80 -33.17 18.39 -4.65
N GLN A 81 -33.61 18.19 -3.41
CA GLN A 81 -32.76 18.44 -2.26
C GLN A 81 -31.61 17.42 -2.24
N ARG A 82 -30.42 17.90 -2.63
CA ARG A 82 -29.15 17.15 -2.51
C ARG A 82 -28.71 17.17 -1.05
N ALA A 83 -28.28 16.02 -0.55
CA ALA A 83 -27.70 15.96 0.79
C ALA A 83 -26.42 16.81 0.83
N LYS A 84 -26.23 17.56 1.93
CA LYS A 84 -25.01 18.38 2.14
C LYS A 84 -23.78 17.53 2.46
N LYS A 85 -24.01 16.31 2.95
CA LYS A 85 -22.99 15.36 3.38
C LYS A 85 -23.36 13.98 2.87
N ASP A 86 -22.33 13.16 2.69
CA ASP A 86 -22.46 11.76 2.31
C ASP A 86 -23.26 11.00 3.37
N PRO A 87 -24.36 10.32 2.99
CA PRO A 87 -25.12 9.53 3.94
C PRO A 87 -24.45 8.18 4.28
N TYR A 88 -23.36 7.84 3.60
CA TYR A 88 -22.57 6.64 3.87
C TYR A 88 -21.26 6.99 4.56
N CYS A 89 -20.81 6.12 5.46
CA CYS A 89 -19.47 6.20 6.02
C CYS A 89 -18.46 5.91 4.91
N PHE A 90 -17.49 6.80 4.72
CA PHE A 90 -16.49 6.69 3.66
C PHE A 90 -15.63 5.42 3.76
N GLU A 91 -15.42 4.94 4.99
CA GLU A 91 -14.54 3.81 5.30
C GLU A 91 -15.24 2.44 5.23
N CYS A 92 -16.39 2.27 5.88
CA CYS A 92 -17.12 1.00 5.88
C CYS A 92 -18.26 0.91 4.86
N HIS A 93 -18.60 2.02 4.19
CA HIS A 93 -19.67 2.13 3.18
C HIS A 93 -21.09 1.86 3.71
N LEU A 94 -21.25 1.66 5.01
CA LEU A 94 -22.57 1.51 5.64
C LEU A 94 -23.22 2.87 5.87
N PRO A 95 -24.57 2.93 5.96
CA PRO A 95 -25.29 4.15 6.31
C PRO A 95 -24.78 4.78 7.60
N THR A 96 -24.93 6.09 7.70
CA THR A 96 -24.47 6.91 8.83
C THR A 96 -25.40 6.86 10.05
N SER A 97 -26.00 5.70 10.35
CA SER A 97 -26.73 5.49 11.60
C SER A 97 -25.73 5.25 12.75
N GLY A 98 -25.63 6.19 13.70
CA GLY A 98 -24.74 6.11 14.87
C GLY A 98 -23.86 7.34 15.09
N LEU A 99 -22.78 7.19 15.86
CA LEU A 99 -21.79 8.25 16.14
C LEU A 99 -20.93 8.55 14.89
N VAL A 100 -21.46 9.40 14.02
CA VAL A 100 -20.85 9.75 12.74
C VAL A 100 -20.20 11.13 12.80
N GLN A 101 -18.99 11.19 12.28
CA GLN A 101 -18.23 12.41 12.10
C GLN A 101 -18.32 12.89 10.65
N LYS A 102 -18.51 14.20 10.48
CA LYS A 102 -18.56 14.86 9.18
C LYS A 102 -17.22 15.52 8.92
N CYS A 103 -16.60 15.24 7.77
CA CYS A 103 -15.36 15.91 7.40
C CYS A 103 -15.57 17.42 7.31
N ILE A 104 -14.67 18.21 7.90
CA ILE A 104 -14.75 19.67 7.87
C ILE A 104 -14.33 20.28 6.52
N MET A 105 -13.60 19.53 5.68
CA MET A 105 -13.05 20.01 4.41
C MET A 105 -13.77 19.51 3.15
N CYS A 106 -14.65 18.50 3.25
CA CYS A 106 -15.37 17.98 2.09
C CYS A 106 -16.75 17.43 2.45
N VAL A 107 -17.45 16.82 1.49
CA VAL A 107 -18.80 16.26 1.69
C VAL A 107 -18.81 14.91 2.41
N ARG A 108 -17.67 14.23 2.54
CA ARG A 108 -17.59 12.87 3.10
C ARG A 108 -17.93 12.83 4.61
N SER A 109 -18.56 11.73 5.02
CA SER A 109 -18.85 11.40 6.43
C SER A 109 -18.17 10.07 6.78
N PHE A 110 -17.91 9.80 8.05
CA PHE A 110 -17.31 8.54 8.50
C PHE A 110 -17.66 8.25 9.95
N HIS A 111 -17.75 6.97 10.34
CA HIS A 111 -17.81 6.59 11.74
C HIS A 111 -16.46 6.85 12.41
N VAL A 112 -16.47 7.36 13.64
CA VAL A 112 -15.26 7.64 14.41
C VAL A 112 -14.39 6.38 14.52
N GLU A 113 -15.00 5.23 14.80
CA GLU A 113 -14.32 3.93 14.92
C GLU A 113 -13.78 3.39 13.59
N CYS A 114 -14.37 3.80 12.46
CA CYS A 114 -13.92 3.36 11.14
C CYS A 114 -12.76 4.21 10.59
N GLN A 115 -12.38 5.31 11.25
CA GLN A 115 -11.32 6.19 10.78
C GLN A 115 -9.97 5.46 10.74
N ARG A 116 -9.22 5.62 9.65
CA ARG A 116 -7.87 5.04 9.53
C ARG A 116 -6.90 5.77 10.43
N LYS A 117 -6.15 5.02 11.25
CA LYS A 117 -5.06 5.61 12.05
C LYS A 117 -3.98 6.21 11.14
N ASN A 118 -3.54 5.41 10.16
CA ASN A 118 -2.64 5.83 9.10
C ASN A 118 -3.42 5.91 7.77
N PRO A 119 -3.56 7.09 7.13
CA PRO A 119 -4.32 7.23 5.89
C PRO A 119 -3.84 6.34 4.73
N LEU A 120 -2.56 5.94 4.74
CA LEU A 120 -1.96 5.04 3.75
C LEU A 120 -2.22 3.56 4.04
N ARG A 121 -2.86 3.19 5.16
CA ARG A 121 -3.11 1.80 5.55
C ARG A 121 -4.61 1.54 5.67
N PRO A 122 -5.15 0.52 5.00
CA PRO A 122 -6.56 0.15 5.17
C PRO A 122 -6.81 -0.40 6.58
N ASN A 123 -8.05 -0.24 7.06
CA ASN A 123 -8.52 -0.81 8.33
C ASN A 123 -9.03 -2.26 8.20
N TYR A 124 -8.71 -2.93 7.10
CA TYR A 124 -9.13 -4.29 6.81
C TYR A 124 -7.95 -5.12 6.31
N SER A 125 -7.99 -6.42 6.59
CA SER A 125 -7.02 -7.36 6.02
C SER A 125 -7.20 -7.43 4.51
N VAL A 126 -6.12 -7.28 3.76
CA VAL A 126 -6.12 -7.62 2.34
C VAL A 126 -5.81 -9.11 2.25
N PRO A 127 -6.68 -9.94 1.62
CA PRO A 127 -6.39 -11.37 1.54
C PRO A 127 -5.04 -11.59 0.84
N SER A 128 -4.38 -12.72 1.06
CA SER A 128 -3.19 -13.11 0.31
C SER A 128 -3.51 -14.36 -0.47
N ASP A 129 -4.03 -14.21 -1.69
CA ASP A 129 -4.45 -15.36 -2.48
C ASP A 129 -3.28 -15.99 -3.27
N ARG A 130 -3.38 -17.30 -3.49
CA ARG A 130 -2.37 -18.17 -4.11
C ARG A 130 -2.16 -17.95 -5.61
N TYR A 131 -3.02 -17.16 -6.27
CA TYR A 131 -2.96 -16.87 -7.71
C TYR A 131 -2.26 -15.57 -8.08
N GLN A 132 -1.61 -14.90 -7.11
CA GLN A 132 -0.75 -13.77 -7.40
C GLN A 132 0.41 -14.20 -8.30
N GLN A 133 0.45 -13.70 -9.53
CA GLN A 133 1.56 -13.93 -10.46
C GLN A 133 2.89 -13.35 -9.92
N TYR A 134 2.79 -12.39 -8.99
CA TYR A 134 3.91 -11.72 -8.35
C TYR A 134 3.76 -11.81 -6.82
N ARG A 135 4.50 -12.72 -6.20
CA ARG A 135 4.67 -12.70 -4.74
C ARG A 135 5.83 -11.77 -4.44
N PHE A 136 5.54 -10.48 -4.26
CA PHE A 136 6.53 -9.53 -3.79
C PHE A 136 6.92 -9.86 -2.34
N PRO A 137 8.17 -9.57 -1.92
CA PRO A 137 8.62 -9.84 -0.56
C PRO A 137 7.63 -9.28 0.46
N LEU A 138 7.42 -9.99 1.55
CA LEU A 138 6.64 -9.49 2.69
C LEU A 138 7.19 -8.11 3.07
N ASN A 139 6.39 -7.07 2.77
CA ASN A 139 6.68 -5.71 3.14
C ASN A 139 6.52 -5.61 4.68
N GLU A 140 7.24 -4.70 5.32
CA GLU A 140 7.23 -4.48 6.78
C GLU A 140 5.85 -4.36 7.44
N SER A 141 4.80 -4.08 6.66
CA SER A 141 3.44 -3.91 7.16
C SER A 141 2.86 -5.13 7.87
N ASP A 142 3.36 -6.33 7.59
CA ASP A 142 2.88 -7.56 8.26
C ASP A 142 3.62 -7.83 9.57
N MET A 143 4.73 -7.13 9.84
CA MET A 143 5.58 -7.31 11.03
C MET A 143 5.32 -6.27 12.12
N GLU A 144 4.91 -5.04 11.75
CA GLU A 144 4.72 -3.94 12.72
C GLU A 144 3.60 -4.21 13.75
N GLU A 145 2.52 -4.90 13.37
CA GLU A 145 1.40 -5.19 14.30
C GLU A 145 1.76 -6.19 15.40
N SER A 146 2.84 -6.96 15.26
CA SER A 146 3.25 -7.93 16.27
C SER A 146 3.87 -7.28 17.53
N SER A 147 4.29 -6.02 17.45
CA SER A 147 5.06 -5.37 18.54
C SER A 147 4.28 -4.33 19.36
N ASP A 148 3.17 -3.81 18.84
CA ASP A 148 2.38 -2.76 19.50
C ASP A 148 1.30 -3.32 20.45
N GLN A 149 0.97 -4.61 20.37
CA GLN A 149 0.04 -5.27 21.30
C GLN A 149 0.72 -5.78 22.59
N GLU A 150 2.05 -5.93 22.62
CA GLU A 150 2.79 -6.34 23.83
C GLU A 150 3.21 -5.14 24.70
N ALA A 151 3.38 -3.95 24.11
CA ALA A 151 3.79 -2.74 24.84
C ALA A 151 2.66 -2.10 25.66
N SER A 152 1.39 -2.40 25.36
CA SER A 152 0.24 -1.90 26.11
C SER A 152 -0.21 -2.84 27.25
N ARG A 153 0.38 -4.02 27.37
CA ARG A 153 0.15 -4.98 28.47
C ARG A 153 1.21 -4.94 29.57
N SER A 154 2.39 -4.37 29.31
CA SER A 154 3.50 -4.35 30.27
C SER A 154 3.55 -3.10 31.18
N VAL A 155 2.70 -2.10 30.94
CA VAL A 155 2.65 -0.88 31.78
C VAL A 155 1.63 -0.98 32.92
N SER A 156 0.69 -1.92 32.84
CA SER A 156 -0.30 -2.15 33.91
C SER A 156 0.21 -3.07 35.02
N ASP A 157 1.15 -3.98 34.72
CA ASP A 157 1.67 -4.95 35.70
C ASP A 157 2.85 -4.45 36.55
N THR A 158 3.27 -3.18 36.40
CA THR A 158 4.36 -2.60 37.22
C THR A 158 3.86 -1.62 38.29
N LEU A 159 2.55 -1.29 38.31
CA LEU A 159 1.96 -0.33 39.26
C LEU A 159 1.23 -1.00 40.44
N GLU A 160 1.17 -2.33 40.48
CA GLU A 160 0.59 -3.09 41.61
C GLU A 160 1.64 -3.76 42.51
N ALA A 161 2.92 -3.73 42.15
CA ALA A 161 4.00 -4.34 42.94
C ALA A 161 4.73 -3.38 43.92
N GLN A 162 4.31 -2.12 44.03
CA GLN A 162 4.96 -1.12 44.92
C GLN A 162 4.07 -0.63 46.07
N ARG A 163 3.03 -1.37 46.47
CA ARG A 163 2.12 -0.98 47.56
C ARG A 163 2.15 -1.84 48.82
N LEU A 164 3.15 -2.71 49.00
CA LEU A 164 3.36 -3.43 50.26
C LEU A 164 4.83 -3.47 50.64
N GLN A 165 5.32 -2.37 51.21
CA GLN A 165 6.45 -2.36 52.15
C GLN A 165 6.48 -0.99 52.86
N GLU A 166 5.50 -0.76 53.74
CA GLU A 166 5.68 0.16 54.87
C GLU A 166 6.35 -0.62 56.00
N HIS A 167 7.53 -0.17 56.46
CA HIS A 167 7.74 0.33 57.82
C HIS A 167 9.23 0.42 58.20
N ALA A 168 9.52 1.46 58.98
CA ALA A 168 10.74 1.74 59.77
C ALA A 168 11.93 2.31 58.96
N SER A 169 12.60 3.41 59.29
CA SER A 169 12.64 4.19 60.54
C SER A 169 13.77 5.24 60.43
N TYR A 170 13.50 6.53 60.70
CA TYR A 170 14.43 7.65 61.05
C TYR A 170 15.64 7.91 60.09
N GLU A 171 16.27 9.06 59.91
CA GLU A 171 16.32 10.38 60.56
C GLU A 171 17.02 11.35 59.57
N LEU A 172 16.93 12.65 59.85
CA LEU A 172 17.48 13.77 59.07
C LEU A 172 19.00 13.71 58.87
N ASP A 173 19.49 14.29 57.76
CA ASP A 173 20.44 15.41 57.88
C ASP A 173 20.56 16.24 56.60
N CYS A 174 20.44 17.54 56.80
CA CYS A 174 20.71 18.59 55.85
C CYS A 174 22.19 18.93 55.87
N ASN A 175 22.82 19.17 54.70
CA ASN A 175 23.74 20.30 54.59
C ASN A 175 24.06 20.71 53.16
N SER A 176 24.08 22.03 53.04
CA SER A 176 24.27 22.90 51.89
C SER A 176 25.72 22.87 51.37
N ASN A 177 25.91 23.21 50.09
CA ASN A 177 26.87 24.26 49.76
C ASN A 177 26.60 24.94 48.42
N ILE A 178 26.61 26.25 48.50
CA ILE A 178 26.35 27.29 47.51
C ILE A 178 27.69 27.80 46.94
N ASN A 179 27.70 28.18 45.65
CA ASN A 179 28.37 29.37 45.09
C ASN A 179 28.04 29.42 43.58
N ILE A 180 27.16 30.26 43.01
CA ILE A 180 26.99 31.73 42.92
C ILE A 180 27.95 32.44 41.92
N ILE A 181 27.32 32.97 40.84
CA ILE A 181 27.63 34.18 40.02
C ILE A 181 28.74 34.05 38.94
N SER A 182 28.61 34.52 37.68
CA SER A 182 27.90 35.70 37.12
C SER A 182 27.50 35.58 35.64
N GLN A 183 26.42 36.29 35.29
CA GLN A 183 26.06 36.81 33.94
C GLN A 183 27.08 37.93 33.54
N ASN A 184 27.30 38.38 32.29
CA ASN A 184 26.38 38.93 31.27
C ASN A 184 27.22 39.40 30.00
N PRO A 185 26.77 40.21 29.01
CA PRO A 185 26.41 39.74 27.64
C PRO A 185 26.93 40.59 26.42
N LEU A 186 26.45 40.25 25.20
CA LEU A 186 26.30 41.06 23.95
C LEU A 186 27.54 41.45 23.09
N LYS A 187 27.54 41.08 21.79
CA LYS A 187 27.40 42.02 20.64
C LYS A 187 27.40 41.36 19.25
N HIS A 188 26.74 42.08 18.35
CA HIS A 188 26.38 41.89 16.94
C HIS A 188 27.56 42.11 15.97
N GLU A 189 27.43 41.63 14.73
CA GLU A 189 27.75 42.28 13.43
C GLU A 189 28.23 41.28 12.36
N SER A 190 27.66 41.46 11.18
CA SER A 190 27.86 40.84 9.87
C SER A 190 29.22 41.18 9.24
N ASP A 191 29.79 40.28 8.43
CA ASP A 191 30.01 40.57 6.99
C ASP A 191 30.64 39.44 6.16
N SER A 192 30.26 39.51 4.89
CA SER A 192 30.70 38.83 3.67
C SER A 192 32.22 38.71 3.44
N SER A 193 32.68 37.58 2.91
CA SER A 193 33.63 37.53 1.76
C SER A 193 33.82 36.11 1.24
N ASP A 194 33.69 35.96 -0.08
CA ASP A 194 34.25 34.88 -0.88
C ASP A 194 35.77 34.79 -0.68
N ASP A 195 36.31 33.57 -0.65
CA ASP A 195 37.65 33.28 -1.16
C ASP A 195 37.82 31.77 -1.44
N VAL A 196 38.12 31.47 -2.71
CA VAL A 196 38.53 30.15 -3.20
C VAL A 196 40.05 30.07 -3.10
N CYS A 197 40.59 29.04 -2.45
CA CYS A 197 41.99 28.67 -2.60
C CYS A 197 42.14 27.15 -2.69
N PHE A 198 42.79 26.69 -3.77
CA PHE A 198 43.24 25.31 -3.97
C PHE A 198 44.67 25.10 -3.40
N VAL A 199 44.98 23.82 -3.15
CA VAL A 199 46.29 23.11 -3.14
C VAL A 199 46.71 22.46 -1.79
N SER A 200 46.43 21.14 -1.75
CA SER A 200 47.26 19.97 -1.35
C SER A 200 47.73 19.68 0.10
N GLU A 201 47.46 18.41 0.49
CA GLU A 201 48.25 17.40 1.25
C GLU A 201 48.92 17.81 2.59
N GLN A 202 48.74 17.19 3.78
CA GLN A 202 48.52 15.79 4.19
C GLN A 202 47.75 15.65 5.54
N LEU A 203 47.33 14.41 5.83
CA LEU A 203 46.46 13.90 6.91
C LEU A 203 46.71 14.43 8.34
N PRO A 204 45.59 14.59 9.09
CA PRO A 204 45.49 13.98 10.41
C PRO A 204 44.27 13.05 10.52
N ARG A 205 44.49 11.90 11.18
CA ARG A 205 43.47 10.96 11.68
C ARG A 205 42.30 11.70 12.31
N LYS A 206 41.13 11.66 11.67
CA LYS A 206 39.85 11.98 12.30
C LYS A 206 38.83 10.94 11.88
N THR A 207 38.29 10.25 12.87
CA THR A 207 37.00 9.55 12.82
C THR A 207 35.96 10.50 12.24
N LYS A 208 35.71 10.39 10.93
CA LYS A 208 34.66 11.13 10.25
C LYS A 208 33.35 10.38 10.49
N ASN A 209 32.47 10.97 11.29
CA ASN A 209 31.04 10.76 11.15
C ASN A 209 30.67 11.21 9.72
N TYR A 210 30.56 10.25 8.80
CA TYR A 210 29.98 10.51 7.50
C TYR A 210 28.47 10.69 7.71
N SER A 211 28.04 11.94 7.80
CA SER A 211 26.64 12.31 7.60
C SER A 211 26.35 12.24 6.11
N THR A 212 26.11 11.03 5.59
CA THR A 212 25.42 10.83 4.32
C THR A 212 23.94 11.16 4.51
N TYR A 213 23.34 11.84 3.54
CA TYR A 213 21.92 12.20 3.48
C TYR A 213 21.04 10.93 3.41
N VAL A 214 20.97 10.20 4.51
CA VAL A 214 20.07 9.07 4.69
C VAL A 214 18.72 9.66 5.08
N LYS A 215 17.70 9.40 4.25
CA LYS A 215 16.32 9.83 4.49
C LYS A 215 15.81 9.17 5.77
N SER A 216 15.90 9.88 6.90
CA SER A 216 15.30 9.48 8.17
C SER A 216 13.82 9.84 8.15
N GLU A 217 12.95 8.84 8.21
CA GLU A 217 11.51 9.07 8.44
C GLU A 217 11.29 9.45 9.90
N GLU A 218 11.39 10.74 10.21
CA GLU A 218 10.71 11.30 11.37
C GLU A 218 9.25 11.52 10.96
N THR A 219 8.34 10.76 11.54
CA THR A 219 6.90 11.02 11.42
C THR A 219 6.64 12.41 12.02
N PRO A 220 6.03 13.36 11.28
CA PRO A 220 5.74 14.67 11.83
C PRO A 220 4.86 14.50 13.07
N HIS A 221 5.38 14.96 14.20
CA HIS A 221 4.69 14.93 15.48
C HIS A 221 3.49 15.89 15.42
N ASN A 222 2.30 15.30 15.42
CA ASN A 222 1.06 15.76 16.06
C ASN A 222 0.74 17.27 15.96
N GLU A 223 0.39 17.74 14.76
CA GLU A 223 -0.35 18.99 14.62
C GLU A 223 -1.85 18.76 14.89
N GLY A 224 -2.24 18.97 16.14
CA GLY A 224 -3.54 19.52 16.51
C GLY A 224 -4.76 18.59 16.46
N ASN A 225 -5.60 18.74 17.48
CA ASN A 225 -6.91 18.12 17.73
C ASN A 225 -7.87 18.04 16.51
N ASN A 226 -7.57 18.72 15.40
CA ASN A 226 -8.38 18.81 14.20
C ASN A 226 -8.09 17.72 13.14
N GLU A 227 -7.00 16.94 13.23
CA GLU A 227 -6.70 15.91 12.23
C GLU A 227 -7.75 14.78 12.23
N LEU A 228 -8.27 14.44 13.42
CA LEU A 228 -9.34 13.46 13.57
C LEU A 228 -10.68 13.95 13.01
N LEU A 229 -10.85 15.26 12.78
CA LEU A 229 -12.04 15.83 12.12
C LEU A 229 -12.01 15.69 10.59
N LEU A 230 -10.91 15.18 10.02
CA LEU A 230 -10.73 15.02 8.59
C LEU A 230 -10.94 13.56 8.17
N CYS A 231 -11.60 13.37 7.03
CA CYS A 231 -11.66 12.05 6.41
C CYS A 231 -10.29 11.65 5.85
N THR A 232 -10.09 10.35 5.63
CA THR A 232 -8.85 9.78 5.07
C THR A 232 -8.38 10.51 3.81
N PRO A 233 -9.22 10.78 2.78
CA PRO A 233 -8.79 11.55 1.62
C PRO A 233 -8.24 12.95 1.93
N CYS A 234 -8.90 13.71 2.80
CA CYS A 234 -8.44 15.05 3.15
C CYS A 234 -7.12 15.00 3.93
N ARG A 235 -6.91 13.98 4.77
CA ARG A 235 -5.62 13.75 5.45
C ARG A 235 -4.53 13.35 4.45
N LEU A 236 -4.84 12.49 3.47
CA LEU A 236 -3.90 12.15 2.39
C LEU A 236 -3.49 13.38 1.57
N LEU A 237 -4.43 14.25 1.23
CA LEU A 237 -4.13 15.49 0.51
C LEU A 237 -3.28 16.47 1.34
N LYS A 238 -3.47 16.52 2.67
CA LYS A 238 -2.57 17.30 3.53
C LYS A 238 -1.16 16.74 3.60
N LEU A 239 -1.02 15.42 3.52
CA LEU A 239 0.28 14.73 3.56
C LEU A 239 0.95 14.64 2.19
N SER A 240 0.25 14.98 1.10
CA SER A 240 0.69 14.66 -0.27
C SER A 240 1.99 15.37 -0.64
N GLU A 241 2.18 16.61 -0.19
CA GLU A 241 3.41 17.39 -0.41
C GLU A 241 4.63 16.73 0.26
N PHE A 242 4.49 16.29 1.52
CA PHE A 242 5.59 15.68 2.29
C PHE A 242 5.96 14.28 1.78
N LEU A 243 4.99 13.55 1.24
CA LEU A 243 5.20 12.20 0.71
C LEU A 243 5.72 12.20 -0.73
N ASN A 244 5.69 13.35 -1.42
CA ASN A 244 6.14 13.46 -2.79
C ASN A 244 7.68 13.53 -2.87
N PRO A 245 8.34 12.80 -3.78
CA PRO A 245 9.78 12.94 -3.95
C PRO A 245 10.17 14.37 -4.38
N PRO A 246 11.18 15.00 -3.76
CA PRO A 246 11.46 16.43 -3.90
C PRO A 246 11.93 16.86 -5.30
N HIS A 247 12.38 15.93 -6.13
CA HIS A 247 12.91 16.21 -7.48
C HIS A 247 12.05 15.61 -8.61
N MET A 248 10.84 15.14 -8.30
CA MET A 248 9.96 14.53 -9.28
C MET A 248 9.23 15.58 -10.11
N SER A 249 9.45 15.58 -11.43
CA SER A 249 8.69 16.44 -12.33
C SER A 249 7.25 15.95 -12.49
N ASN A 250 6.33 16.83 -12.89
CA ASN A 250 4.94 16.43 -13.14
C ASN A 250 4.82 15.41 -14.30
N GLU A 251 5.78 15.42 -15.22
CA GLU A 251 5.85 14.46 -16.32
C GLU A 251 6.30 13.09 -15.84
N GLU A 252 7.36 13.03 -15.03
CA GLU A 252 7.84 11.78 -14.42
C GLU A 252 6.76 11.18 -13.52
N LEU A 253 6.10 12.01 -12.69
CA LEU A 253 4.99 11.58 -11.86
C LEU A 253 3.91 10.87 -12.67
N ASN A 254 3.38 11.52 -13.70
CA ASN A 254 2.28 10.96 -14.48
C ASN A 254 2.73 9.80 -15.37
N TYR A 255 4.01 9.74 -15.78
CA TYR A 255 4.59 8.56 -16.42
C TYR A 255 4.57 7.35 -15.49
N LEU A 256 5.03 7.52 -14.24
CA LEU A 256 5.03 6.44 -13.24
C LEU A 256 3.61 6.02 -12.86
N LEU A 257 2.70 6.98 -12.64
CA LEU A 257 1.29 6.68 -12.36
C LEU A 257 0.62 5.92 -13.51
N ASN A 258 0.91 6.29 -14.77
CA ASN A 258 0.40 5.57 -15.92
C ASN A 258 0.92 4.12 -15.93
N TYR A 259 2.21 3.89 -15.65
CA TYR A 259 2.75 2.54 -15.55
C TYR A 259 2.00 1.72 -14.48
N LEU A 260 1.81 2.27 -13.27
CA LEU A 260 1.06 1.59 -12.21
C LEU A 260 -0.37 1.25 -12.64
N TRP A 261 -1.04 2.20 -13.28
CA TRP A 261 -2.40 2.02 -13.73
C TRP A 261 -2.49 0.92 -14.80
N GLN A 262 -1.63 0.93 -15.81
CA GLN A 262 -1.60 -0.12 -16.84
C GLN A 262 -1.34 -1.51 -16.25
N MET A 263 -0.52 -1.61 -15.21
CA MET A 263 -0.22 -2.88 -14.55
C MET A 263 -1.37 -3.42 -13.69
N HIS A 264 -2.12 -2.54 -13.01
CA HIS A 264 -3.03 -2.96 -11.94
C HIS A 264 -4.51 -2.70 -12.20
N HIS A 265 -4.89 -1.83 -13.14
CA HIS A 265 -6.30 -1.44 -13.34
C HIS A 265 -7.23 -2.63 -13.63
N THR A 266 -6.71 -3.70 -14.23
CA THR A 266 -7.45 -4.92 -14.58
C THR A 266 -7.98 -5.69 -13.38
N TRP A 267 -7.52 -5.39 -12.15
CA TRP A 267 -8.16 -5.89 -10.94
C TRP A 267 -9.64 -5.55 -10.89
N VAL A 268 -10.04 -4.38 -11.40
CA VAL A 268 -11.43 -3.93 -11.44
C VAL A 268 -11.87 -3.83 -12.90
N GLU A 269 -12.65 -4.80 -13.36
CA GLU A 269 -13.13 -4.83 -14.75
C GLU A 269 -14.41 -4.03 -14.97
N ASN A 270 -15.25 -3.92 -13.93
CA ASN A 270 -16.55 -3.29 -13.98
C ASN A 270 -16.73 -2.31 -12.82
N ASP A 271 -16.94 -1.04 -13.15
CA ASP A 271 -17.32 -0.02 -12.18
C ASP A 271 -18.82 0.27 -12.24
N VAL A 272 -19.30 1.08 -11.30
CA VAL A 272 -20.73 1.43 -11.16
C VAL A 272 -21.28 2.07 -12.44
N ARG A 273 -20.54 3.01 -13.05
CA ARG A 273 -21.00 3.71 -14.25
C ARG A 273 -21.10 2.74 -15.43
N LYS A 274 -20.08 1.90 -15.62
CA LYS A 274 -20.05 0.89 -16.69
C LYS A 274 -21.18 -0.12 -16.53
N TYR A 275 -21.46 -0.59 -15.31
CA TYR A 275 -22.59 -1.48 -15.03
C TYR A 275 -23.91 -0.81 -15.40
N MET A 276 -24.15 0.42 -14.93
CA MET A 276 -25.41 1.12 -15.17
C MET A 276 -25.69 1.33 -16.66
N VAL A 277 -24.68 1.69 -17.45
CA VAL A 277 -24.81 1.88 -18.90
C VAL A 277 -25.12 0.56 -19.62
N ASN A 278 -24.55 -0.56 -19.16
CA ASN A 278 -24.76 -1.87 -19.79
C ASN A 278 -26.10 -2.52 -19.44
N ASN A 279 -26.68 -2.16 -18.29
CA ASN A 279 -27.82 -2.87 -17.73
C ASN A 279 -29.12 -2.06 -17.76
N TRP A 280 -29.05 -0.72 -17.72
CA TRP A 280 -30.23 0.14 -17.50
C TRP A 280 -30.32 1.29 -18.49
N SER A 281 -31.52 1.88 -18.60
CA SER A 281 -31.73 3.11 -19.36
C SER A 281 -31.07 4.31 -18.69
N ASP A 282 -30.74 5.37 -19.46
CA ASP A 282 -30.17 6.62 -18.92
C ASP A 282 -31.03 7.21 -17.79
N ARG A 283 -32.34 7.06 -17.91
CA ARG A 283 -33.31 7.51 -16.90
C ARG A 283 -33.13 6.75 -15.59
N ASP A 284 -33.14 5.41 -15.63
CA ASP A 284 -33.02 4.58 -14.43
C ASP A 284 -31.62 4.74 -13.80
N ALA A 285 -30.58 4.82 -14.62
CA ALA A 285 -29.23 5.13 -14.18
C ALA A 285 -29.18 6.49 -13.45
N THR A 286 -29.82 7.53 -14.01
CA THR A 286 -29.89 8.85 -13.36
C THR A 286 -30.66 8.81 -12.04
N LEU A 287 -31.74 8.02 -11.95
CA LEU A 287 -32.50 7.84 -10.72
C LEU A 287 -31.62 7.21 -9.62
N VAL A 288 -30.96 6.08 -9.91
CA VAL A 288 -30.10 5.41 -8.94
C VAL A 288 -28.94 6.30 -8.51
N LYS A 289 -28.31 7.00 -9.46
CA LYS A 289 -27.25 7.97 -9.14
C LYS A 289 -27.71 9.01 -8.12
N ASN A 290 -28.89 9.59 -8.34
CA ASN A 290 -29.43 10.65 -7.49
C ASN A 290 -29.93 10.16 -6.12
N VAL A 291 -30.25 8.86 -5.99
CA VAL A 291 -30.64 8.22 -4.72
C VAL A 291 -29.42 7.88 -3.87
N LEU A 292 -28.35 7.38 -4.49
CA LEU A 292 -27.21 6.81 -3.76
C LEU A 292 -26.05 7.79 -3.57
N PHE A 293 -25.77 8.69 -4.52
CA PHE A 293 -24.52 9.44 -4.54
C PHE A 293 -24.72 10.94 -4.46
N VAL A 294 -23.93 11.59 -3.58
CA VAL A 294 -23.87 13.06 -3.48
C VAL A 294 -23.02 13.64 -4.61
N ASN A 295 -21.90 13.01 -4.92
CA ASN A 295 -20.96 13.42 -5.94
C ASN A 295 -21.18 12.69 -7.27
N ASP A 296 -20.55 13.19 -8.32
CA ASP A 296 -20.46 12.46 -9.58
C ASP A 296 -19.68 11.14 -9.41
N LEU A 297 -20.12 10.12 -10.13
CA LEU A 297 -19.52 8.79 -10.11
C LEU A 297 -18.14 8.82 -10.78
N LEU A 298 -17.09 8.63 -10.00
CA LEU A 298 -15.76 8.40 -10.56
C LEU A 298 -15.69 6.99 -11.15
N SER A 299 -15.30 6.89 -12.43
CA SER A 299 -15.14 5.64 -13.16
C SER A 299 -13.67 5.31 -13.44
N ILE A 300 -13.39 4.07 -13.85
CA ILE A 300 -12.05 3.63 -14.30
C ILE A 300 -11.59 4.51 -15.46
N SER A 301 -12.49 4.83 -16.41
CA SER A 301 -12.19 5.70 -17.54
C SER A 301 -11.84 7.13 -17.13
N ASP A 302 -12.46 7.65 -16.05
CA ASP A 302 -12.13 8.97 -15.52
C ASP A 302 -10.71 8.99 -14.92
N ILE A 303 -10.30 7.91 -14.23
CA ILE A 303 -8.95 7.80 -13.69
C ILE A 303 -7.92 7.75 -14.82
N SER A 304 -8.14 6.92 -15.86
CA SER A 304 -7.29 6.89 -17.05
C SER A 304 -7.13 8.28 -17.67
N ARG A 305 -8.24 8.99 -17.85
CA ARG A 305 -8.25 10.36 -18.38
C ARG A 305 -7.54 11.35 -17.46
N ASN A 306 -7.68 11.24 -16.14
CA ASN A 306 -6.99 12.10 -15.18
C ASN A 306 -5.46 11.92 -15.25
N ILE A 307 -4.98 10.70 -15.51
CA ILE A 307 -3.56 10.41 -15.73
C ILE A 307 -3.09 11.00 -17.07
N GLU A 308 -3.83 10.76 -18.15
CA GLU A 308 -3.51 11.27 -19.50
C GLU A 308 -3.45 12.80 -19.55
N THR A 309 -4.38 13.46 -18.84
CA THR A 309 -4.44 14.92 -18.74
C THR A 309 -3.47 15.50 -17.71
N LYS A 310 -2.61 14.68 -17.10
CA LYS A 310 -1.63 15.06 -16.07
C LYS A 310 -2.25 15.86 -14.91
N LYS A 311 -3.47 15.47 -14.51
CA LYS A 311 -4.23 16.13 -13.45
C LYS A 311 -3.53 16.01 -12.10
N PHE A 312 -2.94 14.86 -11.82
CA PHE A 312 -2.25 14.60 -10.54
C PHE A 312 -0.97 15.42 -10.43
N LYS A 313 -0.82 16.11 -9.29
CA LYS A 313 0.35 16.94 -8.95
C LYS A 313 1.23 16.28 -7.90
N HIS A 314 0.67 15.40 -7.09
CA HIS A 314 1.38 14.65 -6.05
C HIS A 314 1.09 13.15 -6.13
N LEU A 315 2.07 12.34 -5.74
CA LEU A 315 2.04 10.88 -5.85
C LEU A 315 0.79 10.22 -5.25
N PHE A 316 0.37 10.66 -4.06
CA PHE A 316 -0.71 10.02 -3.32
C PHE A 316 -2.12 10.57 -3.64
N GLU A 317 -2.24 11.55 -4.54
CA GLU A 317 -3.55 12.04 -4.99
C GLU A 317 -4.34 10.96 -5.73
N ILE A 318 -3.67 10.07 -6.46
CA ILE A 318 -4.33 8.93 -7.12
C ILE A 318 -5.04 8.02 -6.12
N LEU A 319 -4.55 7.89 -4.88
CA LEU A 319 -5.23 7.10 -3.85
C LEU A 319 -6.58 7.70 -3.45
N VAL A 320 -6.74 9.03 -3.54
CA VAL A 320 -8.04 9.67 -3.27
C VAL A 320 -9.07 9.22 -4.29
N ASP A 321 -8.71 9.29 -5.58
CA ASP A 321 -9.54 8.82 -6.68
C ASP A 321 -9.84 7.31 -6.53
N LEU A 322 -8.85 6.48 -6.19
CA LEU A 322 -9.08 5.03 -5.99
C LEU A 322 -9.97 4.72 -4.78
N LEU A 323 -9.87 5.50 -3.70
CA LEU A 323 -10.76 5.36 -2.55
C LEU A 323 -12.19 5.79 -2.88
N ASP A 324 -12.38 6.83 -3.68
CA ASP A 324 -13.69 7.22 -4.18
C ASP A 324 -14.29 6.14 -5.10
N LEU A 325 -13.48 5.54 -5.98
CA LEU A 325 -13.89 4.41 -6.81
C LEU A 325 -14.34 3.23 -5.94
N GLN A 326 -13.52 2.84 -4.94
CA GLN A 326 -13.86 1.78 -3.99
C GLN A 326 -15.15 2.11 -3.23
N HIS A 327 -15.30 3.36 -2.79
CA HIS A 327 -16.48 3.80 -2.05
C HIS A 327 -17.76 3.70 -2.88
N ASN A 328 -17.71 4.13 -4.14
CA ASN A 328 -18.84 4.01 -5.06
C ASN A 328 -19.23 2.55 -5.30
N ILE A 329 -18.24 1.67 -5.54
CA ILE A 329 -18.43 0.23 -5.73
C ILE A 329 -19.03 -0.40 -4.46
N GLY A 330 -18.51 -0.06 -3.29
CA GLY A 330 -18.96 -0.58 -2.00
C GLY A 330 -20.41 -0.24 -1.68
N ILE A 331 -20.87 0.98 -2.02
CA ILE A 331 -22.28 1.38 -1.87
C ILE A 331 -23.17 0.65 -2.87
N PHE A 332 -22.77 0.64 -4.15
CA PHE A 332 -23.62 0.17 -5.23
C PHE A 332 -23.80 -1.36 -5.24
N PHE A 333 -22.70 -2.11 -5.15
CA PHE A 333 -22.71 -3.58 -5.20
C PHE A 333 -22.77 -4.22 -3.80
N GLY A 334 -22.33 -3.49 -2.77
CA GLY A 334 -22.19 -3.99 -1.41
C GLY A 334 -20.77 -4.45 -1.08
N THR A 335 -20.41 -4.42 0.21
CA THR A 335 -19.04 -4.70 0.68
C THR A 335 -18.66 -6.19 0.69
N LYS A 336 -19.63 -7.08 0.46
CA LYS A 336 -19.44 -8.53 0.41
C LYS A 336 -19.23 -9.07 -1.02
N CYS A 337 -19.44 -8.24 -2.05
CA CYS A 337 -19.38 -8.70 -3.44
C CYS A 337 -17.93 -8.89 -3.95
N GLU A 338 -17.80 -9.57 -5.08
CA GLU A 338 -16.50 -9.80 -5.74
C GLU A 338 -15.89 -8.49 -6.25
N GLU A 339 -16.70 -7.61 -6.83
CA GLU A 339 -16.27 -6.33 -7.39
C GLU A 339 -15.63 -5.44 -6.31
N TYR A 340 -16.21 -5.41 -5.10
CA TYR A 340 -15.64 -4.68 -3.97
C TYR A 340 -14.34 -5.33 -3.49
N ASN A 341 -14.27 -6.65 -3.42
CA ASN A 341 -13.04 -7.35 -3.04
C ASN A 341 -11.91 -7.08 -4.04
N SER A 342 -12.21 -7.03 -5.34
CA SER A 342 -11.29 -6.60 -6.40
C SER A 342 -10.61 -5.26 -6.12
N THR A 343 -11.36 -4.26 -5.62
CA THR A 343 -10.79 -2.94 -5.28
C THR A 343 -9.74 -3.01 -4.17
N LYS A 344 -9.85 -3.97 -3.23
CA LYS A 344 -8.88 -4.11 -2.13
C LYS A 344 -7.50 -4.51 -2.65
N TRP A 345 -7.47 -5.37 -3.68
CA TRP A 345 -6.24 -5.79 -4.35
C TRP A 345 -5.61 -4.64 -5.13
N LEU A 346 -6.41 -3.92 -5.90
CA LEU A 346 -5.99 -2.72 -6.63
C LEU A 346 -5.34 -1.69 -5.69
N LEU A 347 -6.03 -1.34 -4.60
CA LEU A 347 -5.52 -0.39 -3.61
C LEU A 347 -4.25 -0.88 -2.93
N ARG A 348 -4.16 -2.16 -2.57
CA ARG A 348 -2.95 -2.73 -1.96
C ARG A 348 -1.74 -2.60 -2.88
N ASP A 349 -1.87 -3.06 -4.12
CA ASP A 349 -0.76 -3.14 -5.06
C ASP A 349 -0.30 -1.75 -5.49
N ILE A 350 -1.24 -0.85 -5.80
CA ILE A 350 -0.89 0.55 -6.11
C ILE A 350 -0.26 1.21 -4.88
N THR A 351 -0.83 1.07 -3.68
CA THR A 351 -0.25 1.69 -2.47
C THR A 351 1.17 1.18 -2.19
N HIS A 352 1.43 -0.11 -2.44
CA HIS A 352 2.77 -0.67 -2.34
C HIS A 352 3.74 0.04 -3.29
N ASP A 353 3.37 0.18 -4.56
CA ASP A 353 4.24 0.78 -5.56
C ASP A 353 4.42 2.28 -5.35
N LEU A 354 3.39 2.99 -4.91
CA LEU A 354 3.51 4.41 -4.49
C LEU A 354 4.52 4.56 -3.35
N ARG A 355 4.55 3.62 -2.39
CA ARG A 355 5.58 3.63 -1.34
C ARG A 355 6.97 3.39 -1.91
N GLU A 356 7.13 2.47 -2.86
CA GLU A 356 8.41 2.25 -3.54
C GLU A 356 8.90 3.49 -4.30
N ILE A 357 7.99 4.17 -5.00
CA ILE A 357 8.29 5.44 -5.69
C ILE A 357 8.67 6.53 -4.67
N SER A 358 7.96 6.63 -3.55
CA SER A 358 8.24 7.61 -2.49
C SER A 358 9.60 7.40 -1.81
N ARG A 359 10.07 6.14 -1.77
CA ARG A 359 11.40 5.77 -1.26
C ARG A 359 12.49 6.22 -2.23
N CYS A 360 12.35 5.90 -3.52
CA CYS A 360 13.22 6.42 -4.58
C CYS A 360 12.58 6.23 -5.96
N SER A 361 12.20 7.33 -6.62
CA SER A 361 11.59 7.31 -7.94
C SER A 361 12.52 6.75 -9.02
N ASP A 362 13.81 7.09 -8.98
CA ASP A 362 14.82 6.59 -9.91
C ASP A 362 15.01 5.08 -9.80
N CYS A 363 15.09 4.54 -8.57
CA CYS A 363 15.23 3.09 -8.37
C CYS A 363 13.99 2.33 -8.85
N PHE A 364 12.79 2.88 -8.62
CA PHE A 364 11.55 2.31 -9.16
C PHE A 364 11.55 2.36 -10.69
N ARG A 365 11.82 3.52 -11.28
CA ARG A 365 11.90 3.73 -12.74
C ARG A 365 12.92 2.81 -13.42
N HIS A 366 14.14 2.73 -12.89
CA HIS A 366 15.15 1.82 -13.44
C HIS A 366 14.73 0.36 -13.34
N SER A 367 13.99 -0.02 -12.28
CA SER A 367 13.49 -1.39 -12.10
C SER A 367 12.39 -1.75 -13.10
N ILE A 368 11.52 -0.80 -13.49
CA ILE A 368 10.49 -1.05 -14.52
C ILE A 368 11.07 -1.02 -15.93
N GLU A 369 12.15 -0.27 -16.14
CA GLU A 369 12.90 -0.16 -17.39
C GLU A 369 14.05 -1.17 -17.49
N SER A 370 14.02 -2.25 -16.70
CA SER A 370 15.10 -3.24 -16.65
C SER A 370 15.34 -3.96 -17.99
N ASN A 371 14.37 -3.90 -18.91
CA ASN A 371 14.51 -4.42 -20.26
C ASN A 371 15.38 -3.56 -21.18
N ARG A 372 15.66 -2.30 -20.80
CA ARG A 372 16.48 -1.37 -21.58
C ARG A 372 17.98 -1.60 -21.39
N SER A 373 18.38 -2.18 -20.25
CA SER A 373 19.79 -2.40 -19.91
C SER A 373 19.93 -3.56 -18.92
N ASP A 374 20.85 -4.49 -19.18
CA ASP A 374 21.19 -5.55 -18.24
C ASP A 374 21.83 -5.01 -16.94
N PHE A 375 22.34 -3.77 -16.97
CA PHE A 375 22.93 -3.05 -15.84
C PHE A 375 22.01 -1.93 -15.32
N TRP A 376 20.70 -2.06 -15.47
CA TRP A 376 19.72 -1.06 -15.01
C TRP A 376 19.93 -0.65 -13.54
N PHE A 377 20.31 -1.59 -12.66
CA PHE A 377 20.52 -1.32 -11.24
C PHE A 377 21.85 -0.61 -10.97
N ALA A 378 22.80 -0.61 -11.92
CA ALA A 378 24.03 0.15 -11.84
C ALA A 378 23.82 1.65 -12.09
N LYS A 379 22.70 2.06 -12.71
CA LYS A 379 22.40 3.47 -12.93
C LYS A 379 22.37 4.25 -11.59
N PRO A 380 23.04 5.40 -11.50
CA PRO A 380 22.97 6.25 -10.31
C PRO A 380 21.60 6.92 -10.19
N CYS A 381 21.21 7.20 -8.96
CA CYS A 381 19.98 7.94 -8.64
C CYS A 381 20.34 9.38 -8.31
N THR A 382 19.38 10.28 -8.50
CA THR A 382 19.51 11.71 -8.18
C THR A 382 19.84 11.89 -6.70
N GLN A 383 19.08 11.22 -5.84
CA GLN A 383 19.46 11.02 -4.44
C GLN A 383 20.38 9.80 -4.36
N ARG A 384 21.66 10.05 -4.03
CA ARG A 384 22.68 8.99 -3.99
C ARG A 384 22.40 8.04 -2.84
N HIS A 385 22.30 6.75 -3.16
CA HIS A 385 22.20 5.69 -2.15
C HIS A 385 23.57 5.40 -1.54
N GLU A 386 23.60 5.22 -0.22
CA GLU A 386 24.76 4.68 0.45
C GLU A 386 24.99 3.24 -0.01
N LEU A 387 26.25 2.91 -0.30
CA LEU A 387 26.66 1.57 -0.68
C LEU A 387 27.22 0.87 0.55
N VAL A 388 26.80 -0.38 0.74
CA VAL A 388 27.23 -1.20 1.89
C VAL A 388 27.43 -2.65 1.49
N TYR A 389 28.17 -3.39 2.31
CA TYR A 389 28.09 -4.83 2.35
C TYR A 389 27.10 -5.23 3.44
N ALA A 390 25.99 -5.84 3.06
CA ALA A 390 24.95 -6.25 3.98
C ALA A 390 24.85 -7.77 4.08
N LYS A 391 24.54 -8.30 5.27
CA LYS A 391 24.44 -9.73 5.50
C LYS A 391 23.04 -10.11 5.98
N GLN A 392 22.36 -10.95 5.20
CA GLN A 392 21.13 -11.61 5.63
C GLN A 392 21.45 -12.93 6.33
N SER A 393 20.65 -13.32 7.33
CA SER A 393 20.82 -14.59 8.04
C SER A 393 20.90 -15.78 7.06
N GLY A 394 21.95 -16.60 7.18
CA GLY A 394 22.21 -17.74 6.29
C GLY A 394 22.99 -17.41 5.01
N TYR A 395 23.27 -16.13 4.73
CA TYR A 395 24.00 -15.68 3.54
C TYR A 395 25.30 -14.94 3.91
N PRO A 396 26.30 -14.92 3.02
CA PRO A 396 27.49 -14.08 3.22
C PRO A 396 27.14 -12.59 3.06
N HIS A 397 28.08 -11.72 3.46
CA HIS A 397 27.98 -10.30 3.11
C HIS A 397 27.90 -10.13 1.59
N TRP A 398 27.02 -9.24 1.14
CA TRP A 398 26.77 -9.00 -0.26
C TRP A 398 26.63 -7.50 -0.53
N PRO A 399 27.13 -6.99 -1.67
CA PRO A 399 27.02 -5.57 -1.97
C PRO A 399 25.57 -5.15 -2.16
N ALA A 400 25.19 -4.00 -1.61
CA ALA A 400 23.83 -3.47 -1.66
C ALA A 400 23.78 -1.94 -1.69
N LYS A 401 22.67 -1.40 -2.19
CA LYS A 401 22.24 0.00 -2.00
C LYS A 401 21.35 0.09 -0.77
N VAL A 402 21.62 1.03 0.12
CA VAL A 402 20.73 1.38 1.23
C VAL A 402 19.59 2.25 0.67
N ILE A 403 18.36 1.76 0.79
CA ILE A 403 17.17 2.49 0.35
C ILE A 403 16.67 3.42 1.44
N ARG A 404 16.65 2.94 2.70
CA ARG A 404 16.35 3.75 3.88
C ARG A 404 16.93 3.13 5.15
N VAL A 405 16.97 3.91 6.22
CA VAL A 405 17.34 3.45 7.56
C VAL A 405 16.20 3.74 8.52
N MET A 406 15.78 2.73 9.27
CA MET A 406 14.74 2.81 10.28
C MET A 406 15.37 2.89 11.66
N ASN A 407 15.24 4.04 12.30
CA ASN A 407 15.90 4.32 13.58
C ASN A 407 15.13 3.81 14.81
N LYS A 408 13.98 3.13 14.63
CA LYS A 408 13.18 2.66 15.76
C LYS A 408 13.83 1.42 16.40
N LYS A 409 14.28 1.58 17.65
CA LYS A 409 14.82 0.57 18.59
C LYS A 409 16.12 -0.17 18.22
N ASN A 410 16.54 -0.28 16.95
CA ASN A 410 17.76 -1.05 16.62
C ASN A 410 18.52 -0.66 15.33
N ASN A 411 18.21 0.49 14.70
CA ASN A 411 18.78 0.92 13.40
C ASN A 411 18.77 -0.22 12.36
N THR A 412 17.60 -0.49 11.78
CA THR A 412 17.45 -1.50 10.73
C THR A 412 17.56 -0.84 9.35
N TYR A 413 18.41 -1.40 8.49
CA TYR A 413 18.68 -0.92 7.15
C TYR A 413 17.83 -1.69 6.15
N ASP A 414 17.07 -0.96 5.33
CA ASP A 414 16.37 -1.52 4.18
C ASP A 414 17.29 -1.42 2.97
N VAL A 415 17.77 -2.57 2.50
CA VAL A 415 18.79 -2.66 1.46
C VAL A 415 18.28 -3.43 0.23
N ARG A 416 18.78 -3.05 -0.94
CA ARG A 416 18.58 -3.77 -2.20
C ARG A 416 19.91 -4.25 -2.76
N PHE A 417 20.06 -5.56 -2.91
CA PHE A 417 21.33 -6.19 -3.28
C PHE A 417 21.65 -6.05 -4.78
N PHE A 418 22.94 -5.96 -5.11
CA PHE A 418 23.42 -6.06 -6.49
C PHE A 418 23.41 -7.51 -6.98
N GLY A 419 23.19 -7.68 -8.28
CA GLY A 419 23.20 -8.97 -8.98
C GLY A 419 21.98 -9.85 -8.71
N GLY A 420 21.88 -10.94 -9.47
CA GLY A 420 20.82 -11.93 -9.34
C GLY A 420 19.45 -11.34 -9.68
N SER A 421 18.52 -11.41 -8.72
CA SER A 421 17.16 -10.87 -8.83
C SER A 421 16.96 -9.54 -8.10
N HIS A 422 18.06 -8.89 -7.67
CA HIS A 422 18.04 -7.61 -6.93
C HIS A 422 17.10 -7.63 -5.72
N SER A 423 17.25 -8.67 -4.89
CA SER A 423 16.42 -8.91 -3.72
C SER A 423 16.51 -7.78 -2.69
N ARG A 424 15.40 -7.55 -1.99
CA ARG A 424 15.26 -6.59 -0.89
C ARG A 424 15.40 -7.32 0.45
N ALA A 425 16.03 -6.70 1.44
CA ALA A 425 16.06 -7.23 2.80
C ALA A 425 16.16 -6.12 3.86
N LEU A 426 15.65 -6.43 5.04
CA LEU A 426 15.87 -5.66 6.25
C LEU A 426 17.04 -6.27 7.01
N VAL A 427 18.07 -5.47 7.25
CA VAL A 427 19.35 -5.91 7.82
C VAL A 427 19.68 -5.03 9.02
N PRO A 428 19.91 -5.60 10.22
CA PRO A 428 20.25 -4.80 11.39
C PRO A 428 21.64 -4.17 11.23
N ALA A 429 21.89 -3.02 11.86
CA ALA A 429 23.16 -2.28 11.75
C ALA A 429 24.43 -3.12 11.98
N ARG A 430 24.37 -4.12 12.87
CA ARG A 430 25.50 -5.04 13.16
C ARG A 430 25.93 -5.92 11.98
N ASP A 431 25.04 -6.13 11.01
CA ASP A 431 25.25 -6.96 9.82
C ASP A 431 25.47 -6.08 8.57
N ILE A 432 25.79 -4.79 8.78
CA ILE A 432 26.16 -3.81 7.77
C ILE A 432 27.65 -3.48 7.92
N LEU A 433 28.37 -3.51 6.80
CA LEU A 433 29.77 -3.10 6.70
C LEU A 433 29.93 -2.01 5.63
N PRO A 434 30.83 -1.03 5.81
CA PRO A 434 31.12 -0.03 4.80
C PRO A 434 31.55 -0.66 3.47
N ILE A 435 31.19 -0.07 2.34
CA ILE A 435 31.53 -0.61 1.01
C ILE A 435 33.04 -0.66 0.73
N ASP A 436 33.84 0.11 1.46
CA ASP A 436 35.30 0.14 1.33
C ASP A 436 35.99 -0.94 2.19
N THR A 437 35.21 -1.80 2.85
CA THR A 437 35.75 -2.94 3.59
C THR A 437 36.49 -3.88 2.64
N ASP A 438 37.73 -4.21 2.97
CA ASP A 438 38.56 -5.13 2.19
C ASP A 438 37.85 -6.48 2.00
N THR A 439 37.57 -6.81 0.74
CA THR A 439 36.88 -8.05 0.31
C THR A 439 37.57 -9.32 0.82
N SER A 440 38.88 -9.29 1.06
CA SER A 440 39.66 -10.40 1.60
C SER A 440 39.23 -10.78 3.01
N LYS A 441 38.75 -9.80 3.80
CA LYS A 441 38.28 -9.99 5.17
C LYS A 441 36.88 -10.62 5.25
N LEU A 442 36.10 -10.52 4.18
CA LEU A 442 34.72 -11.00 4.14
C LEU A 442 34.62 -12.53 3.97
N LYS A 443 35.74 -13.21 3.67
CA LYS A 443 35.82 -14.67 3.45
C LYS A 443 34.76 -15.21 2.47
N ILE A 444 34.39 -14.41 1.48
CA ILE A 444 33.36 -14.77 0.49
C ILE A 444 33.97 -15.70 -0.55
N LYS A 445 33.34 -16.84 -0.81
CA LYS A 445 33.75 -17.73 -1.90
C LYS A 445 33.42 -17.06 -3.24
N SER A 446 34.43 -16.88 -4.10
CA SER A 446 34.23 -16.37 -5.46
C SER A 446 33.28 -17.29 -6.21
N SER A 447 32.08 -16.79 -6.48
CA SER A 447 31.03 -17.49 -7.23
C SER A 447 30.63 -16.64 -8.43
N ARG A 448 30.07 -17.26 -9.47
CA ARG A 448 29.62 -16.53 -10.66
C ARG A 448 28.60 -15.43 -10.31
N GLN A 449 27.67 -15.73 -9.40
CA GLN A 449 26.67 -14.79 -8.92
C GLN A 449 27.33 -13.60 -8.20
N TYR A 450 28.30 -13.87 -7.33
CA TYR A 450 29.02 -12.83 -6.61
C TYR A 450 29.85 -11.95 -7.56
N ASN A 451 30.56 -12.57 -8.51
CA ASN A 451 31.34 -11.84 -9.50
C ASN A 451 30.46 -10.97 -10.40
N ASN A 452 29.25 -11.42 -10.74
CA ASN A 452 28.28 -10.60 -11.47
C ASN A 452 27.77 -9.41 -10.63
N ALA A 453 27.46 -9.63 -9.35
CA ALA A 453 27.07 -8.56 -8.44
C ALA A 453 28.18 -7.52 -8.26
N MET A 454 29.43 -7.97 -8.13
CA MET A 454 30.60 -7.09 -8.05
C MET A 454 30.85 -6.33 -9.36
N ARG A 455 30.66 -6.97 -10.52
CA ARG A 455 30.74 -6.28 -11.82
C ARG A 455 29.71 -5.15 -11.91
N GLU A 456 28.49 -5.40 -11.49
CA GLU A 456 27.42 -4.41 -11.48
C GLU A 456 27.70 -3.26 -10.47
N LEU A 457 28.20 -3.58 -9.27
CA LEU A 457 28.64 -2.57 -8.30
C LEU A 457 29.76 -1.69 -8.85
N ILE A 458 30.76 -2.29 -9.52
CA ILE A 458 31.89 -1.53 -10.08
C ILE A 458 31.43 -0.62 -11.20
N CYS A 459 30.56 -1.12 -12.09
CA CYS A 459 29.88 -0.30 -13.08
C CYS A 459 29.16 0.88 -12.39
N HIS A 460 28.39 0.62 -11.33
CA HIS A 460 27.72 1.68 -10.58
C HIS A 460 28.70 2.74 -10.03
N LYS A 461 29.81 2.31 -9.42
CA LYS A 461 30.85 3.22 -8.91
C LYS A 461 31.45 4.09 -10.02
N MET A 462 31.65 3.53 -11.21
CA MET A 462 32.13 4.30 -12.36
C MET A 462 31.09 5.33 -12.84
N LEU A 463 29.81 4.93 -12.91
CA LEU A 463 28.73 5.82 -13.34
C LEU A 463 28.48 6.97 -12.37
N LEU A 464 28.85 6.84 -11.08
CA LEU A 464 28.79 7.94 -10.10
C LEU A 464 29.71 9.13 -10.43
N HIS A 465 30.69 8.96 -11.32
CA HIS A 465 31.57 10.03 -11.82
C HIS A 465 30.99 10.78 -13.03
N HIS A 466 29.96 10.23 -13.68
CA HIS A 466 29.27 10.92 -14.77
C HIS A 466 28.20 11.88 -14.22
N PRO A 467 27.81 12.91 -14.98
CA PRO A 467 26.75 13.81 -14.57
C PRO A 467 25.43 13.07 -14.32
N ILE A 468 24.75 13.42 -13.22
CA ILE A 468 23.52 12.73 -12.79
C ILE A 468 22.41 12.86 -13.84
N TYR A 469 22.31 14.00 -14.52
CA TYR A 469 21.29 14.24 -15.54
C TYR A 469 21.37 13.24 -16.70
N SER A 470 22.52 12.61 -16.95
CA SER A 470 22.71 11.55 -17.96
C SER A 470 21.95 10.25 -17.65
N PHE A 471 21.39 10.12 -16.44
CA PHE A 471 20.58 8.96 -16.02
C PHE A 471 19.20 9.34 -15.46
N SER A 472 18.88 10.65 -15.47
CA SER A 472 17.60 11.17 -15.02
C SER A 472 16.43 10.76 -15.92
N PHE A 473 15.20 11.08 -15.53
CA PHE A 473 14.00 10.79 -16.33
C PHE A 473 14.06 11.38 -17.76
N HIS A 474 14.65 12.56 -17.92
CA HIS A 474 14.75 13.25 -19.21
C HIS A 474 16.01 12.85 -20.02
N ALA A 475 16.82 11.90 -19.53
CA ALA A 475 18.01 11.45 -20.23
C ALA A 475 17.66 10.62 -21.48
N ASP A 476 18.46 10.72 -22.54
CA ASP A 476 18.36 9.80 -23.68
C ASP A 476 18.76 8.37 -23.23
N PRO A 477 17.85 7.38 -23.32
CA PRO A 477 18.16 6.01 -22.94
C PRO A 477 19.35 5.42 -23.72
N ARG A 478 19.58 5.84 -24.97
CA ARG A 478 20.67 5.34 -25.81
C ARG A 478 22.01 5.88 -25.36
N GLU A 479 22.06 7.17 -25.03
CA GLU A 479 23.27 7.80 -24.49
C GLU A 479 23.63 7.18 -23.13
N ALA A 480 22.64 7.02 -22.24
CA ALA A 480 22.84 6.37 -20.95
C ALA A 480 23.41 4.95 -21.11
N GLU A 481 22.91 4.18 -22.07
CA GLU A 481 23.40 2.83 -22.36
C GLU A 481 24.81 2.83 -22.98
N ASN A 482 25.15 3.81 -23.81
CA ASN A 482 26.52 3.99 -24.32
C ASN A 482 27.51 4.29 -23.19
N ILE A 483 27.12 5.11 -22.21
CA ILE A 483 27.94 5.40 -21.03
C ILE A 483 28.14 4.13 -20.20
N ILE A 484 27.08 3.35 -19.97
CA ILE A 484 27.16 2.04 -19.29
C ILE A 484 28.14 1.11 -20.00
N ASN A 485 27.99 0.93 -21.31
CA ASN A 485 28.85 0.06 -22.10
C ASN A 485 30.30 0.53 -22.16
N SER A 486 30.56 1.83 -22.05
CA SER A 486 31.91 2.40 -21.97
C SER A 486 32.57 2.21 -20.60
N ALA A 487 31.78 2.06 -19.54
CA ALA A 487 32.29 1.81 -18.18
C ALA A 487 32.67 0.33 -17.94
N LEU A 488 31.98 -0.61 -18.59
CA LEU A 488 32.20 -2.05 -18.41
C LEU A 488 33.63 -2.58 -18.69
N PRO A 489 34.40 -2.09 -19.69
CA PRO A 489 35.71 -2.62 -20.05
C PRO A 489 36.82 -2.31 -19.04
N HIS A 490 36.64 -1.33 -18.15
CA HIS A 490 37.67 -0.95 -17.17
C HIS A 490 37.74 -1.86 -15.94
N TYR A 491 36.87 -2.87 -15.84
CA TYR A 491 37.08 -3.99 -14.94
C TYR A 491 38.11 -4.95 -15.57
N MET A 492 39.40 -4.72 -15.28
CA MET A 492 40.45 -5.64 -15.69
C MET A 492 40.23 -7.02 -15.04
N GLU A 493 40.07 -8.04 -15.91
CA GLU A 493 40.23 -9.45 -15.59
C GLU A 493 41.56 -9.71 -14.84
N PRO A 494 41.55 -10.66 -13.90
CA PRO A 494 42.65 -11.61 -13.79
C PRO A 494 42.19 -12.99 -14.31
N CYS A 495 42.92 -13.50 -15.31
CA CYS A 495 42.81 -14.83 -15.98
C CYS A 495 41.59 -15.02 -16.90
N SER A 496 41.72 -15.34 -18.21
CA SER A 496 42.77 -16.09 -18.90
C SER A 496 42.69 -15.87 -20.43
N ARG A 497 43.72 -15.25 -21.01
CA ARG A 497 43.96 -15.31 -22.46
C ARG A 497 44.52 -16.69 -22.81
N SER A 498 43.69 -17.59 -23.29
CA SER A 498 44.15 -18.68 -24.16
C SER A 498 43.56 -18.48 -25.55
N ALA A 499 44.30 -17.73 -26.36
CA ALA A 499 44.10 -17.67 -27.80
C ALA A 499 44.26 -19.09 -28.39
N LYS A 500 43.24 -19.58 -29.10
CA LYS A 500 43.44 -20.56 -30.17
C LYS A 500 42.83 -20.01 -31.46
N ARG A 501 43.76 -19.79 -32.40
CA ARG A 501 43.59 -19.29 -33.77
C ARG A 501 42.46 -20.00 -34.52
N ALA A 502 41.72 -19.18 -35.27
CA ALA A 502 40.92 -19.62 -36.40
C ALA A 502 41.77 -20.38 -37.44
N ARG A 503 41.17 -21.39 -38.08
CA ARG A 503 41.59 -21.90 -39.39
C ARG A 503 40.40 -21.89 -40.34
N LEU A 504 40.69 -21.39 -41.54
CA LEU A 504 39.81 -21.22 -42.69
C LEU A 504 39.30 -22.56 -43.26
N ALA A 505 38.13 -22.51 -43.89
CA ALA A 505 37.48 -23.60 -44.61
C ALA A 505 38.05 -23.80 -46.03
N THR A 506 37.91 -25.01 -46.58
CA THR A 506 37.62 -25.33 -48.01
C THR A 506 37.41 -26.86 -48.18
N PRO A 507 36.78 -27.37 -49.28
CA PRO A 507 35.67 -28.33 -49.20
C PRO A 507 35.82 -29.61 -50.07
N LYS A 508 34.71 -30.37 -50.24
CA LYS A 508 34.37 -31.47 -51.20
C LYS A 508 34.43 -32.89 -50.58
N PHE A 509 33.63 -33.91 -50.95
CA PHE A 509 32.46 -34.13 -51.83
C PHE A 509 31.84 -35.51 -51.48
N ASN A 510 30.53 -35.67 -51.66
CA ASN A 510 29.69 -36.85 -51.99
C ASN A 510 30.08 -38.27 -51.48
N THR A 511 29.14 -39.16 -51.10
CA THR A 511 28.18 -39.79 -52.03
C THR A 511 27.19 -40.76 -51.32
N ARG A 512 25.89 -40.63 -51.67
CA ARG A 512 24.75 -41.60 -51.79
C ARG A 512 24.11 -42.34 -50.58
N ARG A 513 22.79 -42.02 -50.41
CA ARG A 513 21.54 -42.84 -50.50
C ARG A 513 21.61 -44.33 -50.10
N SER A 514 20.65 -44.92 -49.37
CA SER A 514 19.21 -45.03 -49.72
C SER A 514 18.35 -45.72 -48.63
N THR A 515 17.10 -45.21 -48.41
CA THR A 515 15.78 -45.89 -48.18
C THR A 515 15.57 -46.97 -47.09
N ALA A 516 14.44 -47.11 -46.37
CA ALA A 516 13.17 -46.38 -46.23
C ALA A 516 12.35 -46.96 -45.03
N GLU A 517 11.50 -46.10 -44.42
CA GLU A 517 10.15 -46.28 -43.81
C GLU A 517 9.92 -47.34 -42.70
N THR A 518 9.34 -47.03 -41.52
CA THR A 518 7.91 -46.66 -41.30
C THR A 518 7.68 -46.18 -39.83
N THR A 519 6.86 -45.14 -39.64
CA THR A 519 6.28 -44.59 -38.36
C THR A 519 5.30 -45.56 -37.65
N PRO A 520 4.77 -45.33 -36.40
CA PRO A 520 4.56 -44.06 -35.66
C PRO A 520 4.91 -44.06 -34.14
N SER A 521 5.10 -42.88 -33.54
CA SER A 521 5.05 -42.70 -32.06
C SER A 521 4.42 -41.36 -31.63
N LEU A 522 3.54 -41.46 -30.64
CA LEU A 522 3.03 -40.44 -29.70
C LEU A 522 3.46 -40.90 -28.27
N PRO A 523 3.32 -40.10 -27.19
CA PRO A 523 3.66 -38.70 -27.00
C PRO A 523 4.67 -38.55 -25.82
N GLN A 524 5.70 -37.72 -25.98
CA GLN A 524 6.68 -37.49 -24.91
C GLN A 524 6.21 -36.41 -23.93
N ARG A 525 6.00 -36.85 -22.68
CA ARG A 525 5.60 -36.03 -21.52
C ARG A 525 6.82 -35.26 -21.00
N VAL A 526 6.85 -33.95 -21.26
CA VAL A 526 7.88 -33.02 -20.79
C VAL A 526 7.45 -32.41 -19.45
N LEU A 527 8.27 -32.61 -18.41
CA LEU A 527 8.16 -31.89 -17.13
C LEU A 527 8.79 -30.48 -17.23
N PRO A 528 8.32 -29.50 -16.43
CA PRO A 528 8.24 -28.11 -16.86
C PRO A 528 9.52 -27.31 -16.62
N ARG A 529 10.06 -26.75 -17.71
CA ARG A 529 11.00 -25.62 -17.70
C ARG A 529 10.25 -24.35 -17.30
N ARG A 530 10.66 -23.70 -16.21
CA ARG A 530 10.23 -22.33 -15.87
C ARG A 530 10.77 -21.36 -16.91
N ARG A 531 9.90 -20.94 -17.81
CA ARG A 531 10.16 -19.96 -18.87
C ARG A 531 9.32 -18.73 -18.56
N CYS A 532 9.95 -17.62 -18.16
CA CYS A 532 9.32 -16.31 -18.25
C CYS A 532 9.02 -16.06 -19.73
N ARG A 533 7.76 -16.13 -20.13
CA ARG A 533 7.30 -15.59 -21.40
C ARG A 533 7.13 -14.08 -21.21
N LYS A 534 7.94 -13.32 -21.96
CA LYS A 534 7.72 -11.91 -22.26
C LYS A 534 6.34 -11.79 -22.91
N ALA A 535 5.47 -10.96 -22.36
CA ALA A 535 4.28 -10.50 -23.08
C ALA A 535 4.73 -9.52 -24.16
N GLN A 536 4.37 -9.82 -25.40
CA GLN A 536 4.52 -8.91 -26.54
C GLN A 536 3.33 -7.95 -26.52
N GLY A 537 3.58 -6.65 -26.39
CA GLY A 537 2.62 -5.61 -26.79
C GLY A 537 2.68 -5.41 -28.31
N PRO A 538 1.63 -4.88 -28.95
CA PRO A 538 1.61 -4.71 -30.39
C PRO A 538 2.44 -3.48 -30.81
N GLU A 539 3.44 -3.71 -31.67
CA GLU A 539 4.11 -2.68 -32.46
C GLU A 539 3.34 -2.48 -33.77
N ASN A 540 2.90 -1.24 -34.04
CA ASN A 540 2.96 -0.58 -35.35
C ASN A 540 2.14 0.73 -35.31
N LEU A 541 2.82 1.87 -35.46
CA LEU A 541 2.44 2.92 -36.43
C LEU A 541 3.60 3.92 -36.56
N GLN A 542 3.87 4.24 -37.82
CA GLN A 542 5.11 4.76 -38.37
C GLN A 542 5.28 6.27 -38.19
N ASP A 543 6.55 6.68 -38.15
CA ASP A 543 7.04 8.04 -38.30
C ASP A 543 6.51 8.72 -39.58
N SER A 544 6.16 9.99 -39.48
CA SER A 544 6.06 10.92 -40.60
C SER A 544 6.41 12.34 -40.13
N THR A 545 7.64 12.73 -40.43
CA THR A 545 8.20 14.08 -40.35
C THR A 545 7.42 15.04 -41.27
N PHE A 546 7.04 16.24 -40.82
CA PHE A 546 6.99 17.44 -41.68
C PHE A 546 7.05 18.75 -40.87
N GLN A 547 7.61 19.76 -41.55
CA GLN A 547 8.20 21.01 -41.05
C GLN A 547 7.21 22.17 -40.86
N ILE A 548 7.55 23.04 -39.90
CA ILE A 548 7.50 24.51 -39.84
C ILE A 548 6.46 25.26 -40.72
N ALA A 549 5.62 26.09 -40.07
CA ALA A 549 5.32 27.45 -40.54
C ALA A 549 4.92 28.37 -39.37
N SER A 550 5.70 29.44 -39.17
CA SER A 550 5.35 30.62 -38.38
C SER A 550 4.25 31.45 -39.06
N SER A 551 3.36 32.05 -38.28
CA SER A 551 2.79 33.38 -38.58
C SER A 551 2.25 34.03 -37.30
N VAL A 552 2.31 35.37 -37.30
CA VAL A 552 2.41 36.27 -36.15
C VAL A 552 1.31 37.35 -36.28
N ILE A 553 0.53 37.58 -35.20
CA ILE A 553 -0.11 38.84 -34.69
C ILE A 553 -1.33 39.44 -35.48
N PRO A 554 -2.28 40.24 -34.89
CA PRO A 554 -2.37 40.86 -33.53
C PRO A 554 -3.69 40.72 -32.71
N SER A 555 -3.53 40.94 -31.39
CA SER A 555 -4.30 41.83 -30.47
C SER A 555 -5.85 41.83 -30.44
N LEU A 556 -6.43 41.65 -29.25
CA LEU A 556 -7.11 42.69 -28.45
C LEU A 556 -7.80 42.08 -27.21
N ALA A 557 -7.51 42.62 -26.03
CA ALA A 557 -8.22 42.39 -24.77
C ALA A 557 -9.49 43.27 -24.68
N PRO A 558 -10.38 42.99 -23.71
CA PRO A 558 -10.65 44.06 -22.75
C PRO A 558 -10.66 43.61 -21.28
N GLU A 559 -9.95 44.41 -20.48
CA GLU A 559 -10.31 45.01 -19.19
C GLU A 559 -11.35 44.33 -18.28
N VAL A 560 -10.91 43.92 -17.08
CA VAL A 560 -11.74 43.97 -15.86
C VAL A 560 -10.94 44.68 -14.77
N GLN A 561 -11.52 45.79 -14.31
CA GLN A 561 -11.01 46.66 -13.27
C GLN A 561 -11.17 45.99 -11.89
N VAL A 562 -10.10 45.97 -11.10
CA VAL A 562 -10.14 45.63 -9.67
C VAL A 562 -10.20 46.93 -8.88
N SER A 563 -11.33 47.19 -8.24
CA SER A 563 -11.50 48.29 -7.30
C SER A 563 -11.29 47.80 -5.86
N LEU A 564 -10.21 48.27 -5.26
CA LEU A 564 -9.92 48.21 -3.82
C LEU A 564 -10.72 49.30 -3.11
N ALA A 565 -11.43 48.94 -2.04
CA ALA A 565 -11.82 49.88 -1.00
C ALA A 565 -11.74 49.22 0.39
N SER A 566 -10.92 49.85 1.21
CA SER A 566 -10.54 49.57 2.59
C SER A 566 -11.53 50.15 3.62
N LYS A 567 -11.69 49.45 4.75
CA LYS A 567 -11.96 49.90 6.14
C LYS A 567 -12.22 48.60 6.94
N VAL A 568 -11.48 48.28 8.00
CA VAL A 568 -11.67 48.80 9.37
C VAL A 568 -10.35 48.69 10.15
N GLN A 569 -10.10 49.69 10.98
CA GLN A 569 -8.91 49.92 11.80
C GLN A 569 -8.76 48.91 12.94
N VAL A 570 -7.51 48.54 13.21
CA VAL A 570 -7.06 47.85 14.44
C VAL A 570 -6.81 48.92 15.51
N SER A 571 -7.37 48.74 16.70
CA SER A 571 -7.07 49.53 17.90
C SER A 571 -6.86 48.59 19.07
N LEU A 572 -5.66 48.64 19.63
CA LEU A 572 -5.24 47.92 20.84
C LEU A 572 -5.89 48.55 22.08
N ALA A 573 -6.40 47.72 23.00
CA ALA A 573 -6.59 48.05 24.40
C ALA A 573 -6.20 46.83 25.26
N PRO A 574 -5.42 46.99 26.34
CA PRO A 574 -4.98 45.90 27.20
C PRO A 574 -5.91 45.67 28.40
N GLU A 575 -5.84 44.44 28.92
CA GLU A 575 -6.06 44.03 30.32
C GLU A 575 -7.41 44.33 30.99
N VAL A 576 -8.25 43.29 31.08
CA VAL A 576 -9.21 43.14 32.20
C VAL A 576 -9.00 41.78 32.84
N GLN A 577 -8.59 41.82 34.10
CA GLN A 577 -8.48 40.70 35.03
C GLN A 577 -9.87 40.07 35.24
N VAL A 578 -9.98 38.75 35.11
CA VAL A 578 -11.17 38.02 35.59
C VAL A 578 -10.82 37.42 36.94
N SER A 579 -11.24 38.15 37.96
CA SER A 579 -11.31 37.74 39.35
C SER A 579 -12.39 36.66 39.51
N LEU A 580 -12.05 35.62 40.27
CA LEU A 580 -12.95 34.55 40.70
C LEU A 580 -14.09 35.11 41.56
N ALA A 581 -15.33 34.84 41.16
CA ALA A 581 -16.48 34.73 42.05
C ALA A 581 -17.44 33.64 41.51
N PRO A 582 -18.06 32.85 42.41
CA PRO A 582 -18.79 31.62 42.07
C PRO A 582 -20.23 31.92 41.62
N GLU A 583 -20.92 30.87 41.14
CA GLU A 583 -22.36 30.83 40.81
C GLU A 583 -22.74 31.19 39.36
N VAL A 584 -22.34 30.31 38.44
CA VAL A 584 -23.10 30.10 37.20
C VAL A 584 -23.86 28.79 37.35
N GLN A 585 -25.19 28.88 37.47
CA GLN A 585 -26.09 27.74 37.34
C GLN A 585 -25.95 27.16 35.92
N ILE A 586 -25.31 26.01 35.81
CA ILE A 586 -25.31 25.21 34.57
C ILE A 586 -26.68 24.54 34.50
N SER A 587 -27.58 25.11 33.70
CA SER A 587 -28.76 24.41 33.20
C SER A 587 -28.30 23.33 32.22
N LEU A 588 -28.04 22.13 32.75
CA LEU A 588 -27.86 20.91 31.98
C LEU A 588 -29.17 20.61 31.24
N ALA A 589 -29.07 20.39 29.93
CA ALA A 589 -30.15 19.84 29.13
C ALA A 589 -30.63 18.50 29.71
N PRO A 590 -31.93 18.16 29.63
CA PRO A 590 -32.42 16.86 30.06
C PRO A 590 -31.98 15.80 29.02
N GLU A 591 -31.94 14.55 29.44
CA GLU A 591 -31.71 13.33 28.61
C GLU A 591 -30.26 12.85 28.50
N VAL A 592 -29.70 12.38 29.63
CA VAL A 592 -29.31 10.97 29.80
C VAL A 592 -29.32 10.69 31.32
N GLN A 593 -30.42 10.14 31.85
CA GLN A 593 -30.39 9.43 33.13
C GLN A 593 -30.41 7.94 32.82
N VAL A 594 -29.22 7.33 32.69
CA VAL A 594 -29.11 5.87 32.78
C VAL A 594 -29.43 5.53 34.22
N SER A 595 -30.43 4.68 34.48
CA SER A 595 -30.75 4.30 35.85
C SER A 595 -29.56 3.56 36.46
N LEU A 596 -29.32 3.73 37.76
CA LEU A 596 -28.23 3.04 38.45
C LEU A 596 -28.38 1.50 38.34
N GLU A 597 -29.62 1.02 38.16
CA GLU A 597 -29.90 -0.39 37.85
C GLU A 597 -29.38 -0.81 36.46
N ASP A 598 -29.62 -0.01 35.41
CA ASP A 598 -29.14 -0.31 34.04
C ASP A 598 -27.60 -0.33 33.98
N TYR A 599 -26.94 0.58 34.71
CA TYR A 599 -25.48 0.58 34.82
C TYR A 599 -24.96 -0.70 35.51
N ASN A 600 -25.61 -1.14 36.58
CA ASN A 600 -25.22 -2.34 37.31
C ASN A 600 -25.53 -3.63 36.53
N GLU A 601 -26.55 -3.62 35.67
CA GLU A 601 -26.83 -4.73 34.74
C GLU A 601 -25.80 -4.80 33.62
N LEU A 602 -25.48 -3.66 32.99
CA LEU A 602 -24.42 -3.58 31.98
C LEU A 602 -23.06 -3.99 32.54
N MET A 603 -22.72 -3.58 33.77
CA MET A 603 -21.49 -3.99 34.43
C MET A 603 -21.42 -5.51 34.68
N ARG A 604 -22.54 -6.16 35.01
CA ARG A 604 -22.60 -7.62 35.15
C ARG A 604 -22.42 -8.32 33.81
N GLU A 605 -23.02 -7.79 32.74
CA GLU A 605 -22.88 -8.33 31.40
C GLU A 605 -21.45 -8.20 30.87
N VAL A 606 -20.80 -7.05 31.09
CA VAL A 606 -19.38 -6.83 30.74
C VAL A 606 -18.47 -7.78 31.51
N LEU A 607 -18.71 -8.00 32.81
CA LEU A 607 -17.94 -8.98 33.59
C LEU A 607 -18.13 -10.41 33.08
N HIS A 608 -19.36 -10.78 32.71
CA HIS A 608 -19.66 -12.08 32.14
C HIS A 608 -18.98 -12.31 30.79
N LEU A 609 -19.06 -11.32 29.88
CA LEU A 609 -18.41 -11.37 28.57
C LEU A 609 -16.88 -11.40 28.70
N ASN A 610 -16.30 -10.67 29.66
CA ASN A 610 -14.86 -10.74 29.93
C ASN A 610 -14.43 -12.11 30.44
N ALA A 611 -15.23 -12.77 31.28
CA ALA A 611 -14.96 -14.13 31.72
C ALA A 611 -15.03 -15.13 30.55
N GLN A 612 -16.03 -15.01 29.67
CA GLN A 612 -16.14 -15.83 28.46
C GLN A 612 -14.96 -15.60 27.50
N LEU A 613 -14.55 -14.35 27.29
CA LEU A 613 -13.38 -14.00 26.48
C LEU A 613 -12.09 -14.59 27.07
N SER A 614 -11.94 -14.59 28.39
CA SER A 614 -10.78 -15.19 29.06
C SER A 614 -10.75 -16.72 28.85
N GLN A 615 -11.91 -17.38 28.98
CA GLN A 615 -12.02 -18.82 28.73
C GLN A 615 -11.71 -19.17 27.27
N LYS A 616 -12.23 -18.39 26.31
CA LYS A 616 -11.96 -18.60 24.88
C LYS A 616 -10.51 -18.33 24.50
N LYS A 617 -9.86 -17.35 25.15
CA LYS A 617 -8.42 -17.11 24.97
C LYS A 617 -7.59 -18.30 25.45
N ALA A 618 -7.88 -18.84 26.64
CA ALA A 618 -7.20 -20.04 27.14
C ALA A 618 -7.39 -21.25 26.21
N GLU A 619 -8.60 -21.44 25.65
CA GLU A 619 -8.87 -22.49 24.66
C GLU A 619 -8.02 -22.33 23.39
N VAL A 620 -7.88 -21.10 22.89
CA VAL A 620 -7.03 -20.79 21.72
C VAL A 620 -5.55 -21.03 22.03
N ASP A 621 -5.09 -20.69 23.22
CA ASP A 621 -3.70 -20.90 23.62
C ASP A 621 -3.35 -22.39 23.73
N ILE A 622 -4.25 -23.20 24.31
CA ILE A 622 -4.11 -24.67 24.33
C ILE A 622 -4.04 -25.22 22.90
N LYS A 623 -4.94 -24.78 22.01
CA LYS A 623 -4.95 -25.22 20.60
C LYS A 623 -3.68 -24.79 19.86
N ARG A 624 -3.14 -23.61 20.18
CA ARG A 624 -1.86 -23.11 19.63
C ARG A 624 -0.69 -23.98 20.09
N GLU A 625 -0.67 -24.40 21.35
CA GLU A 625 0.33 -25.33 21.88
C GLU A 625 0.25 -26.71 21.23
N GLU A 626 -0.96 -27.28 21.10
CA GLU A 626 -1.19 -28.54 20.37
C GLU A 626 -0.67 -28.46 18.94
N LEU A 627 -0.96 -27.36 18.24
CA LEU A 627 -0.52 -27.13 16.86
C LEU A 627 1.01 -26.96 16.77
N ASN A 628 1.63 -26.31 17.75
CA ASN A 628 3.09 -26.22 17.84
C ASN A 628 3.74 -27.57 18.14
N ALA A 629 3.11 -28.43 18.95
CA ALA A 629 3.58 -29.79 19.20
C ALA A 629 3.52 -30.64 17.91
N VAL A 630 2.44 -30.53 17.14
CA VAL A 630 2.28 -31.16 15.81
C VAL A 630 3.35 -30.67 14.83
N LYS A 631 3.62 -29.36 14.79
CA LYS A 631 4.64 -28.77 13.90
C LYS A 631 6.08 -29.23 14.19
N ARG A 632 6.38 -29.64 15.44
CA ARG A 632 7.71 -30.15 15.82
C ARG A 632 7.92 -31.61 15.43
N LYS A 633 6.85 -32.35 15.13
CA LYS A 633 6.91 -33.74 14.68
C LYS A 633 7.21 -33.80 13.18
N ARG A 634 7.79 -34.92 12.76
CA ARG A 634 8.00 -35.24 11.34
C ARG A 634 6.85 -36.12 10.87
N TRP A 635 6.45 -35.95 9.62
CA TRP A 635 5.23 -36.54 9.09
C TRP A 635 5.54 -37.43 7.89
N CYS A 636 4.88 -38.58 7.82
CA CYS A 636 5.03 -39.54 6.74
C CYS A 636 4.56 -38.93 5.44
N GLN A 637 5.42 -38.89 4.43
CA GLN A 637 5.15 -38.28 3.13
C GLN A 637 3.94 -38.91 2.41
N LEU A 638 3.60 -40.17 2.72
CA LEU A 638 2.52 -40.90 2.07
C LEU A 638 1.18 -40.82 2.81
N CYS A 639 1.18 -41.06 4.13
CA CYS A 639 -0.07 -41.22 4.90
C CYS A 639 -0.28 -40.17 5.99
N LEU A 640 0.66 -39.23 6.16
CA LEU A 640 0.59 -38.14 7.14
C LEU A 640 0.48 -38.59 8.60
N GLU A 641 0.84 -39.84 8.90
CA GLU A 641 1.09 -40.29 10.28
C GLU A 641 2.49 -39.86 10.73
N GLU A 642 2.73 -39.84 12.04
CA GLU A 642 4.04 -39.51 12.60
C GLU A 642 5.14 -40.40 12.00
N ALA A 643 6.17 -39.77 11.41
CA ALA A 643 7.25 -40.49 10.76
C ALA A 643 8.21 -41.08 11.80
N GLN A 644 8.61 -42.34 11.60
CA GLN A 644 9.52 -43.06 12.50
C GLN A 644 10.97 -42.99 12.05
N PHE A 645 11.21 -42.76 10.76
CA PHE A 645 12.55 -42.66 10.19
C PHE A 645 12.54 -41.78 8.94
N ASP A 646 13.71 -41.26 8.61
CA ASP A 646 13.93 -40.44 7.42
C ASP A 646 14.50 -41.28 6.29
N CYS A 647 14.04 -41.01 5.06
CA CYS A 647 14.67 -41.53 3.85
C CYS A 647 15.66 -40.52 3.28
N CYS A 648 15.32 -39.22 3.20
CA CYS A 648 16.26 -38.15 2.87
C CYS A 648 15.78 -36.82 3.47
N PHE A 649 16.53 -35.72 3.25
CA PHE A 649 16.15 -34.39 3.77
C PHE A 649 14.73 -33.94 3.39
N MET A 650 14.17 -34.45 2.29
CA MET A 650 12.84 -34.08 1.79
C MET A 650 11.76 -35.14 2.04
N ALA A 651 12.06 -36.29 2.64
CA ALA A 651 11.04 -37.29 2.93
C ALA A 651 11.33 -38.17 4.15
N SER A 652 10.30 -38.34 4.96
CA SER A 652 10.25 -39.21 6.13
C SER A 652 9.03 -40.14 6.02
N TYR A 653 9.09 -41.32 6.66
CA TYR A 653 8.03 -42.33 6.57
C TYR A 653 7.71 -42.94 7.93
N CYS A 654 6.44 -43.32 8.13
CA CYS A 654 5.99 -44.04 9.33
C CYS A 654 6.33 -45.53 9.29
N SER A 655 6.57 -46.11 8.11
CA SER A 655 6.92 -47.52 7.93
C SER A 655 7.66 -47.79 6.62
N VAL A 656 8.40 -48.90 6.56
CA VAL A 656 9.09 -49.37 5.34
C VAL A 656 8.10 -49.64 4.21
N MET A 657 6.86 -50.02 4.52
CA MET A 657 5.81 -50.21 3.53
C MET A 657 5.36 -48.89 2.88
N CYS A 658 5.24 -47.82 3.68
CA CYS A 658 4.96 -46.48 3.15
C CYS A 658 6.10 -45.96 2.28
N GLN A 659 7.35 -46.16 2.70
CA GLN A 659 8.53 -45.84 1.89
C GLN A 659 8.54 -46.61 0.56
N ARG A 660 8.27 -47.92 0.57
CA ARG A 660 8.23 -48.74 -0.66
C ARG A 660 7.12 -48.32 -1.62
N ARG A 661 5.94 -47.97 -1.09
CA ARG A 661 4.82 -47.46 -1.90
C ARG A 661 5.11 -46.11 -2.52
N ASP A 662 5.79 -45.23 -1.79
CA ASP A 662 6.18 -43.90 -2.27
C ASP A 662 7.49 -43.90 -3.06
N LYS A 663 8.24 -45.02 -3.07
CA LYS A 663 9.56 -45.18 -3.71
C LYS A 663 9.57 -44.61 -5.13
N ARG A 664 8.59 -44.93 -5.98
CA ARG A 664 8.55 -44.43 -7.37
C ARG A 664 8.36 -42.91 -7.49
N ARG A 665 7.68 -42.26 -6.54
CA ARG A 665 7.43 -40.81 -6.55
C ARG A 665 8.57 -40.04 -5.89
N HIS A 666 9.15 -40.61 -4.84
CA HIS A 666 10.22 -40.02 -4.07
C HIS A 666 11.61 -40.18 -4.70
N GLN A 667 11.86 -41.29 -5.41
CA GLN A 667 13.16 -41.65 -5.97
C GLN A 667 13.76 -40.62 -6.93
N THR A 668 12.95 -39.79 -7.59
CA THR A 668 13.43 -38.69 -8.45
C THR A 668 14.15 -37.59 -7.68
N ASN A 669 13.88 -37.43 -6.38
CA ASN A 669 14.41 -36.38 -5.52
C ASN A 669 15.20 -36.95 -4.31
N CYS A 670 15.44 -38.27 -4.28
CA CYS A 670 16.17 -38.93 -3.20
C CYS A 670 17.67 -38.96 -3.50
N ASN A 671 18.47 -38.29 -2.66
CA ASN A 671 19.93 -38.24 -2.81
C ASN A 671 20.66 -39.47 -2.23
N LEU A 672 19.95 -40.43 -1.64
CA LEU A 672 20.48 -41.75 -1.33
C LEU A 672 20.38 -42.63 -2.56
N GLN A 673 21.31 -42.43 -3.52
CA GLN A 673 21.60 -43.45 -4.51
C GLN A 673 22.23 -44.63 -3.75
N GLU A 674 21.53 -45.76 -3.72
CA GLU A 674 22.03 -47.02 -3.17
C GLU A 674 23.41 -47.31 -3.79
N LYS A 675 24.47 -47.22 -2.98
CA LYS A 675 25.73 -47.91 -3.27
C LYS A 675 25.45 -49.40 -3.12
N THR A 676 25.17 -50.07 -4.23
CA THR A 676 25.44 -51.49 -4.45
C THR A 676 25.76 -51.68 -5.91
#